data_AF-A0A7G2EQ94-F1
#
_entry.id   AF-A0A7G2EQ94-F1
#
_cell.length_a   1.000
_cell.length_b   1.000
_cell.length_c   1.000
_cell.angle_alpha   90.00
_cell.angle_beta   90.00
_cell.angle_gamma   90.00
#
_symmetry.space_group_name_H-M   'P 1'
#
loop_
_entity.id
_entity.type
_entity.pdbx_description
1 polymer ?
#
loop_
_entity_poly.entity_id
_entity_poly.type
_entity_poly.pdbx_seq_one_letter_code
_entity_poly.pdbx_strand_id
1 'polypeptide(L)'
;MSTSFTMIGGEGPNSYRDHSKYQGALVEAAKEKINEAISTKLDIDFTSNLVNIADFGCSSGPNTFTAVQTLIDAVENKYKKESNIEFQVFFNDSSNNDFNTLFKTLPPARLYFASGVPGSFFGRVLPRNSLHLGVSAYSLHFISKIPKEVKDRDSPVWNKDIHCSGSSKEVAKLYLGQYKIDVGSFLNARAQELVSGGLLLLLGSCRPNGIKMFETVEGMMIDFIGASLNEIANQGLIDQQKLDTFKLPIYAPQADELKQIIEDNGCFTIEVFENIIHAKGEYPLDHDFLTVSFKVTVGGSIASLFGQDGMEKTFELVKEKTQEMLPQIAKAKPGMQYLIVSISPSRSKLFHNPLRVAAPPSVPTSDSTEEKRIEEEYGGDKEEEGSEFKWRDHWYPVSLVEDLDPNVPTPFQLLGRDLVLWFDRNDQKWAAFDDLCPHRLAPLSEGRLDENGHLQCSYHGWSFSGCGSCTRIPQAATSGPEARAVKSPRACAIKFPTMVSQGLLFVWPDENGWDRANSIEPPRLPDDFDKPEFSTVTIQRDLFYGYDTLMENVSDPSHIDFAHHKVTGRRDRAKPLPFKVESSGPWGFQGANDDSPRITAKFVAPCYSMNKIELDAKLPIVGNQKWVIWICSFNIPMAPGKTRSIVCSARNFFQFSVPGPAWWQVVPRWYEHWTSNLVYDGDMIVLQGQEKVFLAKSMESPDYDVNKQYTKLTFTPTQADRFVLAFRNWLRRHGKSQPEWFGSTPSNQPLPSTVLTKRQMLDRFDQHTQVCSSCKGAYNSFQILKKFLVGATVFWAATAGVPSDVQIRLVLAGLSLISAASAYALHEQEKNFVFRDYVHSEIDFNGGANETLKVSERRFNFEVVSQKKAKKLRKVILKEDVTDLGKQGQLLDVKAGFFRNFLLPTGKAQLMTPLLLKELKMEDERIEAEKQRVKEEAQQLAMVFQTVGAFKVKRKGGKGKLIFGSVTAQDLVDIIKSQLQKDIDKRLVSLPEIRETGEYIAELKLHPDVTARVKINVFAN
;
A
#
# COMPACT_ATOMS: atom_id res chain seq x y z
N MET A 1 0.24 -18.67 1.19
CA MET A 1 0.72 -17.55 2.03
C MET A 1 1.89 -16.90 1.30
N SER A 2 1.85 -15.58 1.07
CA SER A 2 3.04 -14.82 0.68
C SER A 2 3.99 -14.89 1.87
N THR A 3 5.15 -15.53 1.70
CA THR A 3 6.21 -15.58 2.71
C THR A 3 6.91 -14.23 2.70
N SER A 4 6.53 -13.33 3.60
CA SER A 4 7.30 -12.12 3.88
C SER A 4 8.66 -12.52 4.44
N PHE A 5 9.74 -12.16 3.75
CA PHE A 5 11.12 -12.36 4.19
C PHE A 5 11.55 -11.15 5.02
N THR A 6 11.99 -11.37 6.27
CA THR A 6 12.52 -10.32 7.15
C THR A 6 13.73 -10.88 7.90
N MET A 7 14.66 -10.00 8.26
CA MET A 7 15.81 -10.37 9.08
C MET A 7 15.37 -10.81 10.50
N ILE A 8 16.22 -11.55 11.22
CA ILE A 8 15.95 -11.89 12.62
C ILE A 8 16.00 -10.61 13.47
N GLY A 9 14.82 -10.15 13.90
CA GLY A 9 14.65 -8.97 14.77
C GLY A 9 15.05 -9.22 16.24
N GLY A 10 15.05 -8.16 17.04
CA GLY A 10 15.34 -8.18 18.47
C GLY A 10 16.70 -7.57 18.87
N GLU A 11 16.98 -7.62 20.18
CA GLU A 11 18.16 -6.99 20.85
C GLU A 11 19.13 -8.06 21.43
N GLY A 12 19.03 -9.31 20.96
CA GLY A 12 19.83 -10.43 21.46
C GLY A 12 21.03 -10.79 20.57
N PRO A 13 21.95 -11.64 21.06
CA PRO A 13 23.20 -12.00 20.38
C PRO A 13 23.02 -12.79 19.08
N ASN A 14 21.79 -13.08 18.66
CA ASN A 14 21.44 -13.72 17.39
C ASN A 14 20.59 -12.80 16.50
N SER A 15 20.54 -11.50 16.80
CA SER A 15 19.80 -10.51 16.03
C SER A 15 20.61 -10.01 14.83
N TYR A 16 19.91 -9.58 13.78
CA TYR A 16 20.56 -8.94 12.63
C TYR A 16 21.37 -7.71 13.04
N ARG A 17 20.86 -6.93 14.00
CA ARG A 17 21.48 -5.71 14.52
C ARG A 17 22.93 -5.91 14.96
N ASP A 18 23.23 -7.00 15.66
CA ASP A 18 24.56 -7.26 16.22
C ASP A 18 25.53 -7.89 15.20
N HIS A 19 24.99 -8.42 14.10
CA HIS A 19 25.72 -9.20 13.09
C HIS A 19 25.73 -8.58 11.68
N SER A 20 25.15 -7.39 11.51
CA SER A 20 25.11 -6.67 10.22
C SER A 20 26.35 -5.80 9.95
N LYS A 21 27.47 -6.04 10.64
CA LYS A 21 28.68 -5.21 10.59
C LYS A 21 29.30 -5.13 9.19
N TYR A 22 29.19 -6.21 8.42
CA TYR A 22 29.71 -6.26 7.06
C TYR A 22 28.97 -5.28 6.14
N GLN A 23 27.63 -5.35 6.13
CA GLN A 23 26.80 -4.41 5.38
C GLN A 23 27.02 -2.96 5.87
N GLY A 24 27.17 -2.76 7.17
CA GLY A 24 27.46 -1.44 7.75
C GLY A 24 28.80 -0.86 7.24
N ALA A 25 29.86 -1.67 7.21
CA ALA A 25 31.15 -1.23 6.70
C ALA A 25 31.15 -0.91 5.20
N LEU A 26 30.29 -1.56 4.40
CA LEU A 26 30.10 -1.24 2.99
C LEU A 26 29.34 0.07 2.77
N VAL A 27 28.33 0.35 3.61
CA VAL A 27 27.65 1.66 3.62
C VAL A 27 28.66 2.77 3.94
N GLU A 28 29.53 2.56 4.94
CA GLU A 28 30.62 3.49 5.26
C GLU A 28 31.62 3.65 4.11
N ALA A 29 32.02 2.56 3.45
CA ALA A 29 32.92 2.61 2.30
C ALA A 29 32.33 3.39 1.10
N ALA A 30 31.00 3.47 0.99
CA ALA A 30 30.32 4.25 -0.04
C ALA A 30 30.21 5.75 0.30
N LYS A 31 30.49 6.16 1.54
CA LYS A 31 30.25 7.52 2.06
C LYS A 31 30.87 8.63 1.21
N GLU A 32 32.14 8.49 0.82
CA GLU A 32 32.83 9.50 0.01
C GLU A 32 32.18 9.66 -1.37
N LYS A 33 31.83 8.56 -2.02
CA LYS A 33 31.16 8.56 -3.33
C LYS A 33 29.73 9.11 -3.24
N ILE A 34 29.00 8.82 -2.16
CA ILE A 34 27.68 9.38 -1.89
C ILE A 34 27.77 10.91 -1.73
N ASN A 35 28.75 11.40 -0.96
CA ASN A 35 28.98 12.83 -0.77
C ASN A 35 29.32 13.53 -2.10
N GLU A 36 30.19 12.95 -2.91
CA GLU A 36 30.54 13.47 -4.24
C GLU A 36 29.30 13.54 -5.15
N ALA A 37 28.52 12.46 -5.20
CA ALA A 37 27.32 12.40 -6.04
C ALA A 37 26.28 13.43 -5.61
N ILE A 38 25.99 13.58 -4.31
CA ILE A 38 25.04 14.59 -3.81
C ILE A 38 25.57 16.00 -4.09
N SER A 39 26.85 16.25 -3.81
CA SER A 39 27.51 17.55 -4.06
C SER A 39 27.40 17.99 -5.52
N THR A 40 27.57 17.07 -6.47
CA THR A 40 27.61 17.38 -7.90
C THR A 40 26.26 17.26 -8.61
N LYS A 41 25.37 16.37 -8.16
CA LYS A 41 24.15 15.98 -8.91
C LYS A 41 22.83 16.37 -8.28
N LEU A 42 22.77 16.54 -6.95
CA LEU A 42 21.52 16.89 -6.30
C LEU A 42 21.14 18.33 -6.67
N ASP A 43 20.04 18.54 -7.38
CA ASP A 43 19.56 19.86 -7.76
C ASP A 43 18.09 19.96 -7.39
N ILE A 44 17.82 20.44 -6.16
CA ILE A 44 16.49 20.52 -5.58
C ILE A 44 16.18 21.96 -5.20
N ASP A 45 14.92 22.36 -5.39
CA ASP A 45 14.41 23.69 -5.07
C ASP A 45 13.97 23.77 -3.60
N PHE A 46 14.59 24.65 -2.82
CA PHE A 46 14.40 24.78 -1.36
C PHE A 46 13.19 25.64 -0.95
N THR A 47 12.13 25.66 -1.74
CA THR A 47 10.92 26.45 -1.45
C THR A 47 10.25 26.13 -0.11
N SER A 48 10.49 24.95 0.48
CA SER A 48 9.85 24.51 1.74
C SER A 48 10.79 24.30 2.93
N ASN A 49 12.11 24.52 2.79
CA ASN A 49 13.14 24.18 3.79
C ASN A 49 13.13 22.72 4.32
N LEU A 50 12.23 21.84 3.86
CA LEU A 50 12.07 20.46 4.34
C LEU A 50 12.63 19.45 3.32
N VAL A 51 13.61 18.64 3.74
CA VAL A 51 14.20 17.57 2.93
C VAL A 51 13.73 16.21 3.43
N ASN A 52 12.87 15.59 2.62
CA ASN A 52 12.39 14.21 2.81
C ASN A 52 13.39 13.17 2.28
N ILE A 53 13.78 12.22 3.14
CA ILE A 53 14.69 11.10 2.85
C ILE A 53 13.98 9.78 3.14
N ALA A 54 14.20 8.73 2.35
CA ALA A 54 13.64 7.40 2.61
C ALA A 54 14.68 6.29 2.47
N ASP A 55 14.69 5.34 3.40
CA ASP A 55 15.46 4.10 3.32
C ASP A 55 14.52 2.91 3.05
N PHE A 56 14.70 2.25 1.90
CA PHE A 56 13.89 1.14 1.41
C PHE A 56 14.57 -0.20 1.75
N GLY A 57 14.02 -0.90 2.73
CA GLY A 57 14.59 -2.11 3.33
C GLY A 57 15.46 -1.81 4.55
N CYS A 58 14.94 -0.99 5.47
CA CYS A 58 15.71 -0.47 6.60
C CYS A 58 16.05 -1.51 7.69
N SER A 59 15.38 -2.67 7.70
CA SER A 59 15.50 -3.69 8.74
C SER A 59 15.27 -3.07 10.14
N SER A 60 15.97 -3.57 11.16
CA SER A 60 15.84 -3.15 12.57
C SER A 60 16.99 -2.26 13.07
N GLY A 61 17.86 -1.76 12.18
CA GLY A 61 19.08 -1.02 12.53
C GLY A 61 20.29 -1.91 12.88
N PRO A 62 21.50 -1.34 13.07
CA PRO A 62 21.80 0.10 13.10
C PRO A 62 22.17 0.69 11.74
N ASN A 63 22.46 -0.14 10.72
CA ASN A 63 23.02 0.30 9.44
C ASN A 63 22.20 1.39 8.73
N THR A 64 20.87 1.31 8.83
CA THR A 64 19.94 2.31 8.29
C THR A 64 20.22 3.72 8.81
N PHE A 65 20.59 3.86 10.09
CA PHE A 65 20.90 5.17 10.69
C PHE A 65 22.18 5.76 10.10
N THR A 66 23.19 4.93 9.87
CA THR A 66 24.43 5.33 9.19
C THR A 66 24.16 5.78 7.75
N ALA A 67 23.36 5.02 7.01
CA ALA A 67 23.01 5.35 5.63
C ALA A 67 22.27 6.70 5.55
N VAL A 68 21.24 6.89 6.38
CA VAL A 68 20.48 8.14 6.46
C VAL A 68 21.37 9.31 6.90
N GLN A 69 22.18 9.13 7.95
CA GLN A 69 23.05 10.20 8.45
C GLN A 69 24.05 10.63 7.39
N THR A 70 24.59 9.68 6.61
CA THR A 70 25.47 9.99 5.47
C THR A 70 24.79 10.88 4.42
N LEU A 71 23.51 10.62 4.11
CA LEU A 71 22.75 11.48 3.18
C LEU A 71 22.51 12.88 3.77
N ILE A 72 22.15 12.96 5.05
CA ILE A 72 21.93 14.23 5.76
C ILE A 72 23.22 15.06 5.75
N ASP A 73 24.34 14.48 6.18
CA ASP A 73 25.65 15.13 6.19
C ASP A 73 26.01 15.65 4.80
N ALA A 74 25.73 14.88 3.74
CA ALA A 74 26.01 15.27 2.36
C ALA A 74 25.18 16.47 1.91
N VAL A 75 23.89 16.50 2.24
CA VAL A 75 22.98 17.61 1.92
C VAL A 75 23.39 18.86 2.70
N GLU A 76 23.58 18.75 4.01
CA GLU A 76 24.04 19.86 4.84
C GLU A 76 25.37 20.42 4.33
N ASN A 77 26.29 19.55 3.92
CA ASN A 77 27.58 19.99 3.38
C ASN A 77 27.47 20.77 2.07
N LYS A 78 26.51 20.42 1.21
CA LYS A 78 26.24 21.13 -0.04
C LYS A 78 25.55 22.47 0.20
N TYR A 79 24.58 22.52 1.11
CA TYR A 79 23.71 23.67 1.33
C TYR A 79 24.05 24.49 2.60
N LYS A 80 25.30 24.44 3.07
CA LYS A 80 25.81 25.12 4.30
C LYS A 80 25.43 26.59 4.47
N LYS A 81 25.01 27.30 3.41
CA LYS A 81 24.63 28.71 3.44
C LYS A 81 23.15 28.95 3.73
N GLU A 82 22.31 27.92 3.68
CA GLU A 82 20.88 28.02 3.97
C GLU A 82 20.64 27.75 5.46
N SER A 83 20.32 28.81 6.22
CA SER A 83 19.99 28.68 7.63
C SER A 83 18.54 28.22 7.77
N ASN A 84 18.35 26.94 8.11
CA ASN A 84 17.12 26.26 8.60
C ASN A 84 16.58 25.10 7.74
N ILE A 85 17.43 24.17 7.28
CA ILE A 85 16.95 22.92 6.64
C ILE A 85 16.42 21.96 7.71
N GLU A 86 15.19 21.48 7.55
CA GLU A 86 14.61 20.41 8.35
C GLU A 86 14.66 19.08 7.58
N PHE A 87 14.89 17.97 8.28
CA PHE A 87 14.93 16.64 7.69
C PHE A 87 13.80 15.76 8.21
N GLN A 88 13.10 15.09 7.29
CA GLN A 88 12.11 14.07 7.59
C GLN A 88 12.52 12.75 6.93
N VAL A 89 12.70 11.71 7.75
CA VAL A 89 13.22 10.41 7.33
C VAL A 89 12.12 9.35 7.43
N PHE A 90 11.95 8.62 6.35
CA PHE A 90 11.03 7.49 6.22
C PHE A 90 11.81 6.17 6.21
N PHE A 91 11.63 5.35 7.24
CA PHE A 91 12.21 4.02 7.33
C PHE A 91 11.19 3.01 6.80
N ASN A 92 11.39 2.49 5.59
CA ASN A 92 10.49 1.53 4.97
C ASN A 92 11.04 0.10 5.06
N ASP A 93 10.17 -0.83 5.42
CA ASP A 93 10.43 -2.28 5.33
C ASP A 93 9.09 -3.03 5.24
N SER A 94 9.15 -4.36 5.07
CA SER A 94 7.97 -5.23 5.13
C SER A 94 7.19 -5.01 6.44
N SER A 95 5.87 -5.15 6.38
CA SER A 95 4.98 -4.99 7.55
C SER A 95 5.29 -5.92 8.71
N ASN A 96 6.03 -7.01 8.46
CA ASN A 96 6.46 -7.97 9.48
C ASN A 96 7.83 -7.65 10.09
N ASN A 97 8.50 -6.57 9.65
CA ASN A 97 9.76 -6.13 10.22
C ASN A 97 9.59 -5.68 11.69
N ASP A 98 10.65 -5.79 12.47
CA ASP A 98 10.67 -5.37 13.87
C ASP A 98 10.91 -3.85 13.99
N PHE A 99 9.90 -3.08 13.57
CA PHE A 99 9.88 -1.62 13.74
C PHE A 99 9.97 -1.19 15.22
N ASN A 100 9.61 -2.06 16.17
CA ASN A 100 9.75 -1.75 17.60
C ASN A 100 11.24 -1.65 17.97
N THR A 101 12.08 -2.59 17.53
CA THR A 101 13.53 -2.53 17.74
C THR A 101 14.14 -1.37 16.97
N LEU A 102 13.71 -1.10 15.73
CA LEU A 102 14.13 0.09 14.99
C LEU A 102 13.86 1.38 15.78
N PHE A 103 12.63 1.61 16.26
CA PHE A 103 12.29 2.85 16.96
C PHE A 103 12.94 2.97 18.34
N LYS A 104 13.16 1.87 19.05
CA LYS A 104 13.91 1.87 20.31
C LYS A 104 15.37 2.26 20.13
N THR A 105 15.94 1.98 18.97
CA THR A 105 17.37 2.15 18.68
C THR A 105 17.68 3.40 17.85
N LEU A 106 16.66 4.19 17.51
CA LEU A 106 16.85 5.50 16.89
C LEU A 106 17.84 6.36 17.69
N PRO A 107 18.82 7.02 17.04
CA PRO A 107 19.76 7.88 17.74
C PRO A 107 19.02 9.00 18.50
N PRO A 108 19.28 9.19 19.81
CA PRO A 108 18.59 10.19 20.62
C PRO A 108 19.00 11.62 20.25
N ALA A 109 20.23 11.83 19.78
CA ALA A 109 20.77 13.12 19.38
C ALA A 109 20.53 13.45 17.88
N ARG A 110 19.63 12.74 17.20
CA ARG A 110 19.36 12.96 15.78
C ARG A 110 18.74 14.34 15.53
N LEU A 111 19.08 14.93 14.39
CA LEU A 111 18.55 16.23 13.93
C LEU A 111 17.50 16.06 12.82
N TYR A 112 16.73 14.98 12.87
CA TYR A 112 15.68 14.68 11.90
C TYR A 112 14.44 14.05 12.53
N PHE A 113 13.28 14.31 11.91
CA PHE A 113 12.03 13.62 12.20
C PHE A 113 12.05 12.23 11.58
N ALA A 114 11.52 11.23 12.29
CA ALA A 114 11.58 9.82 11.87
C ALA A 114 10.17 9.24 11.78
N SER A 115 9.91 8.45 10.75
CA SER A 115 8.64 7.73 10.57
C SER A 115 8.90 6.35 9.98
N GLY A 116 8.25 5.31 10.53
CA GLY A 116 8.28 3.98 9.94
C GLY A 116 7.16 3.82 8.92
N VAL A 117 7.46 3.22 7.78
CA VAL A 117 6.53 3.04 6.66
C VAL A 117 6.44 1.54 6.34
N PRO A 118 5.49 0.81 6.97
CA PRO A 118 5.35 -0.62 6.73
C PRO A 118 4.73 -0.90 5.35
N GLY A 119 5.40 -1.70 4.53
CA GLY A 119 4.90 -2.10 3.21
C GLY A 119 6.02 -2.50 2.26
N SER A 120 5.69 -3.31 1.24
CA SER A 120 6.67 -3.72 0.22
C SER A 120 7.12 -2.53 -0.63
N PHE A 121 8.42 -2.28 -0.71
CA PHE A 121 8.99 -1.27 -1.60
C PHE A 121 8.87 -1.61 -3.10
N PHE A 122 8.44 -2.82 -3.50
CA PHE A 122 8.13 -3.05 -4.91
C PHE A 122 6.90 -2.26 -5.39
N GLY A 123 6.09 -1.77 -4.45
CA GLY A 123 5.00 -0.83 -4.70
C GLY A 123 5.31 0.59 -4.21
N ARG A 124 4.34 1.48 -4.44
CA ARG A 124 4.31 2.83 -3.86
C ARG A 124 4.11 2.76 -2.35
N VAL A 125 4.96 3.43 -1.59
CA VAL A 125 4.91 3.55 -0.12
C VAL A 125 4.90 5.01 0.35
N LEU A 126 5.20 5.97 -0.54
CA LEU A 126 5.12 7.40 -0.29
C LEU A 126 4.18 8.12 -1.29
N PRO A 127 3.69 9.33 -0.94
CA PRO A 127 3.00 10.20 -1.88
C PRO A 127 3.84 10.53 -3.12
N ARG A 128 3.20 11.04 -4.18
CA ARG A 128 3.93 11.47 -5.38
C ARG A 128 4.72 12.74 -5.08
N ASN A 129 5.90 12.88 -5.70
CA ASN A 129 6.76 14.07 -5.57
C ASN A 129 6.99 14.52 -4.12
N SER A 130 7.11 13.57 -3.19
CA SER A 130 7.31 13.88 -1.77
C SER A 130 8.70 13.48 -1.28
N LEU A 131 9.51 12.80 -2.09
CA LEU A 131 10.82 12.28 -1.69
C LEU A 131 11.93 13.04 -2.41
N HIS A 132 12.95 13.50 -1.70
CA HIS A 132 14.12 14.17 -2.31
C HIS A 132 15.26 13.18 -2.53
N LEU A 133 15.50 12.32 -1.55
CA LEU A 133 16.56 11.30 -1.57
C LEU A 133 16.00 9.95 -1.15
N GLY A 134 16.14 8.94 -2.01
CA GLY A 134 15.88 7.54 -1.67
C GLY A 134 17.18 6.76 -1.54
N VAL A 135 17.29 5.87 -0.57
CA VAL A 135 18.36 4.88 -0.48
C VAL A 135 17.77 3.49 -0.34
N SER A 136 18.39 2.49 -0.96
CA SER A 136 18.08 1.09 -0.77
C SER A 136 19.40 0.35 -0.64
N ALA A 137 19.70 -0.15 0.57
CA ALA A 137 20.96 -0.81 0.87
C ALA A 137 20.73 -2.30 1.19
N TYR A 138 21.30 -3.19 0.38
CA TYR A 138 21.29 -4.64 0.55
C TYR A 138 19.87 -5.24 0.68
N SER A 139 18.90 -4.69 -0.06
CA SER A 139 17.51 -5.17 -0.04
C SER A 139 16.95 -5.54 -1.43
N LEU A 140 17.50 -5.00 -2.52
CA LEU A 140 17.00 -5.27 -3.88
C LEU A 140 17.27 -6.68 -4.42
N HIS A 141 18.19 -7.44 -3.82
CA HIS A 141 18.44 -8.83 -4.22
C HIS A 141 17.29 -9.78 -3.80
N PHE A 142 16.37 -9.33 -2.94
CA PHE A 142 15.17 -10.09 -2.64
C PHE A 142 14.15 -9.96 -3.77
N ILE A 143 13.48 -11.06 -4.14
CA ILE A 143 12.39 -11.06 -5.12
C ILE A 143 11.03 -11.17 -4.42
N SER A 144 9.99 -10.57 -5.01
CA SER A 144 8.66 -10.50 -4.39
C SER A 144 7.95 -11.85 -4.33
N LYS A 145 8.27 -12.74 -5.28
CA LYS A 145 7.67 -14.06 -5.43
C LYS A 145 8.71 -15.05 -5.94
N ILE A 146 8.54 -16.31 -5.59
CA ILE A 146 9.35 -17.40 -6.14
C ILE A 146 8.58 -17.95 -7.35
N PRO A 147 9.21 -18.13 -8.53
CA PRO A 147 8.56 -18.73 -9.68
C PRO A 147 7.90 -20.08 -9.30
N LYS A 148 6.68 -20.33 -9.77
CA LYS A 148 5.91 -21.50 -9.31
C LYS A 148 6.54 -22.79 -9.80
N GLU A 149 7.07 -22.75 -11.01
CA GLU A 149 7.67 -23.85 -11.76
C GLU A 149 8.93 -24.38 -11.08
N VAL A 150 9.66 -23.55 -10.32
CA VAL A 150 10.88 -23.98 -9.61
C VAL A 150 10.57 -24.67 -8.28
N LYS A 151 9.33 -24.57 -7.79
CA LYS A 151 8.87 -25.20 -6.53
C LYS A 151 8.11 -26.50 -6.76
N ASP A 152 7.51 -26.65 -7.92
CA ASP A 152 6.69 -27.79 -8.28
C ASP A 152 7.59 -28.97 -8.64
N ARG A 153 7.49 -30.08 -7.91
CA ARG A 153 8.34 -31.26 -8.10
C ARG A 153 8.06 -31.99 -9.42
N ASP A 154 6.87 -31.82 -9.97
CA ASP A 154 6.46 -32.43 -11.23
C ASP A 154 6.87 -31.57 -12.45
N SER A 155 7.38 -30.36 -12.19
CA SER A 155 7.87 -29.45 -13.23
C SER A 155 9.22 -29.91 -13.79
N PRO A 156 9.44 -29.85 -15.13
CA PRO A 156 10.73 -30.16 -15.73
C PRO A 156 11.83 -29.16 -15.35
N VAL A 157 11.46 -28.03 -14.75
CA VAL A 157 12.37 -26.98 -14.25
C VAL A 157 12.29 -26.84 -12.73
N TRP A 158 11.81 -27.89 -12.04
CA TRP A 158 11.88 -27.99 -10.58
C TRP A 158 13.32 -27.76 -10.12
N ASN A 159 13.51 -26.83 -9.19
CA ASN A 159 14.82 -26.57 -8.66
C ASN A 159 15.04 -27.41 -7.41
N LYS A 160 15.93 -28.40 -7.50
CA LYS A 160 16.33 -29.21 -6.33
C LYS A 160 17.05 -28.34 -5.29
N ASP A 161 17.77 -27.31 -5.73
CA ASP A 161 18.52 -26.42 -4.84
C ASP A 161 17.53 -25.48 -4.12
N ILE A 162 17.96 -24.90 -3.00
CA ILE A 162 17.12 -23.94 -2.26
C ILE A 162 17.18 -22.52 -2.85
N HIS A 163 18.03 -22.24 -3.84
CA HIS A 163 18.16 -20.93 -4.48
C HIS A 163 18.48 -21.04 -5.97
N CYS A 164 18.61 -19.91 -6.67
CA CYS A 164 19.17 -19.90 -8.02
C CYS A 164 20.72 -20.00 -8.00
N SER A 165 21.26 -21.22 -7.99
CA SER A 165 22.72 -21.47 -7.95
C SER A 165 23.46 -21.08 -9.24
N GLY A 166 22.72 -20.93 -10.35
CA GLY A 166 23.30 -20.76 -11.68
C GLY A 166 23.71 -22.07 -12.35
N SER A 167 23.38 -23.21 -11.73
CA SER A 167 23.61 -24.55 -12.30
C SER A 167 22.63 -24.89 -13.43
N SER A 168 21.36 -24.47 -13.32
CA SER A 168 20.36 -24.55 -14.39
C SER A 168 20.13 -23.19 -15.03
N LYS A 169 20.21 -23.15 -16.37
CA LYS A 169 19.94 -21.94 -17.15
C LYS A 169 18.46 -21.58 -17.13
N GLU A 170 17.59 -22.58 -17.09
CA GLU A 170 16.14 -22.45 -17.09
C GLU A 170 15.66 -21.85 -15.76
N VAL A 171 16.16 -22.36 -14.64
CA VAL A 171 15.91 -21.80 -13.30
C VAL A 171 16.42 -20.36 -13.24
N ALA A 172 17.65 -20.10 -13.71
CA ALA A 172 18.21 -18.75 -13.73
C ALA A 172 17.38 -17.77 -14.56
N LYS A 173 16.85 -18.20 -15.70
CA LYS A 173 15.96 -17.38 -16.54
C LYS A 173 14.66 -17.03 -15.83
N LEU A 174 14.08 -17.96 -15.07
CA LEU A 174 12.83 -17.71 -14.32
C LEU A 174 13.05 -16.73 -13.17
N TYR A 175 14.13 -16.92 -12.40
CA TYR A 175 14.50 -15.98 -11.33
C TYR A 175 14.83 -14.58 -11.88
N LEU A 176 15.59 -14.50 -12.98
CA LEU A 176 15.87 -13.23 -13.66
C LEU A 176 14.57 -12.57 -14.15
N GLY A 177 13.65 -13.33 -14.74
CA GLY A 177 12.36 -12.82 -15.19
C GLY A 177 11.56 -12.17 -14.05
N GLN A 178 11.52 -12.83 -12.89
CA GLN A 178 10.87 -12.29 -11.70
C GLN A 178 11.61 -11.06 -11.14
N TYR A 179 12.94 -11.10 -11.10
CA TYR A 179 13.79 -9.97 -10.69
C TYR A 179 13.57 -8.73 -11.57
N LYS A 180 13.45 -8.90 -12.89
CA LYS A 180 13.13 -7.81 -13.84
C LYS A 180 11.80 -7.15 -13.51
N ILE A 181 10.78 -7.94 -13.21
CA ILE A 181 9.45 -7.44 -12.82
C ILE A 181 9.56 -6.65 -11.51
N ASP A 182 10.29 -7.19 -10.53
CA ASP A 182 10.39 -6.62 -9.19
C ASP A 182 11.18 -5.31 -9.18
N VAL A 183 12.38 -5.30 -9.76
CA VAL A 183 13.20 -4.08 -9.86
C VAL A 183 12.53 -3.05 -10.77
N GLY A 184 11.91 -3.45 -11.87
CA GLY A 184 11.12 -2.55 -12.72
C GLY A 184 9.96 -1.90 -11.94
N SER A 185 9.25 -2.68 -11.11
CA SER A 185 8.17 -2.16 -10.27
C SER A 185 8.68 -1.21 -9.18
N PHE A 186 9.81 -1.56 -8.55
CA PHE A 186 10.50 -0.70 -7.58
C PHE A 186 10.87 0.65 -8.22
N LEU A 187 11.54 0.65 -9.38
CA LEU A 187 11.92 1.88 -10.08
C LEU A 187 10.68 2.70 -10.47
N ASN A 188 9.65 2.08 -11.04
CA ASN A 188 8.40 2.76 -11.38
C ASN A 188 7.71 3.42 -10.16
N ALA A 189 7.80 2.79 -8.98
CA ALA A 189 7.27 3.36 -7.76
C ALA A 189 8.12 4.53 -7.27
N ARG A 190 9.46 4.39 -7.24
CA ARG A 190 10.39 5.45 -6.82
C ARG A 190 10.33 6.66 -7.75
N ALA A 191 10.20 6.46 -9.06
CA ALA A 191 10.09 7.53 -10.05
C ALA A 191 8.85 8.42 -9.83
N GLN A 192 7.79 7.88 -9.24
CA GLN A 192 6.60 8.66 -8.90
C GLN A 192 6.73 9.40 -7.57
N GLU A 193 7.52 8.85 -6.63
CA GLU A 193 7.70 9.38 -5.28
C GLU A 193 8.75 10.48 -5.22
N LEU A 194 9.82 10.36 -6.01
CA LEU A 194 10.90 11.33 -6.10
C LEU A 194 10.43 12.63 -6.73
N VAL A 195 10.91 13.75 -6.20
CA VAL A 195 10.82 15.06 -6.84
C VAL A 195 11.73 15.11 -8.07
N SER A 196 11.44 16.04 -8.99
CA SER A 196 12.33 16.32 -10.12
C SER A 196 13.72 16.71 -9.61
N GLY A 197 14.78 16.08 -10.13
CA GLY A 197 16.15 16.30 -9.65
C GLY A 197 16.51 15.53 -8.36
N GLY A 198 15.56 14.79 -7.79
CA GLY A 198 15.80 13.90 -6.66
C GLY A 198 16.69 12.70 -7.04
N LEU A 199 17.42 12.18 -6.06
CA LEU A 199 18.36 11.07 -6.26
C LEU A 199 17.84 9.77 -5.63
N LEU A 200 18.08 8.66 -6.33
CA LEU A 200 17.92 7.30 -5.83
C LEU A 200 19.29 6.63 -5.76
N LEU A 201 19.69 6.23 -4.55
CA LEU A 201 20.95 5.56 -4.28
C LEU A 201 20.70 4.07 -4.01
N LEU A 202 21.27 3.20 -4.83
CA LEU A 202 21.15 1.75 -4.68
C LEU A 202 22.49 1.17 -4.28
N LEU A 203 22.53 0.52 -3.13
CA LEU A 203 23.68 -0.22 -2.63
C LEU A 203 23.30 -1.70 -2.52
N GLY A 204 24.15 -2.60 -2.99
CA GLY A 204 23.88 -4.03 -2.83
C GLY A 204 24.90 -4.93 -3.53
N SER A 205 24.60 -6.23 -3.50
CA SER A 205 25.41 -7.27 -4.16
C SER A 205 24.89 -7.55 -5.56
N CYS A 206 25.81 -7.68 -6.51
CA CYS A 206 25.59 -8.30 -7.82
C CYS A 206 26.77 -9.24 -8.14
N ARG A 207 26.68 -9.92 -9.29
CA ARG A 207 27.74 -10.81 -9.77
C ARG A 207 28.50 -10.13 -10.92
N PRO A 208 29.84 -10.24 -10.98
CA PRO A 208 30.55 -9.92 -12.21
C PRO A 208 30.02 -10.76 -13.38
N ASN A 209 30.04 -10.21 -14.59
CA ASN A 209 29.49 -10.88 -15.77
C ASN A 209 30.18 -12.23 -16.01
N GLY A 210 29.39 -13.27 -16.26
CA GLY A 210 29.87 -14.64 -16.47
C GLY A 210 30.16 -15.44 -15.19
N ILE A 211 30.06 -14.84 -14.00
CA ILE A 211 30.24 -15.55 -12.72
C ILE A 211 28.91 -16.13 -12.25
N LYS A 212 28.89 -17.43 -11.94
CA LYS A 212 27.72 -18.13 -11.42
C LYS A 212 27.63 -17.99 -9.91
N MET A 213 26.41 -18.10 -9.37
CA MET A 213 26.18 -17.90 -7.94
C MET A 213 26.98 -18.91 -7.10
N PHE A 214 26.98 -20.20 -7.46
CA PHE A 214 27.75 -21.22 -6.72
C PHE A 214 29.28 -20.99 -6.70
N GLU A 215 29.81 -20.08 -7.54
CA GLU A 215 31.23 -19.75 -7.56
C GLU A 215 31.59 -18.64 -6.56
N THR A 216 30.61 -17.96 -5.95
CA THR A 216 30.82 -16.87 -4.97
C THR A 216 30.71 -17.37 -3.54
N VAL A 217 31.26 -16.60 -2.59
CA VAL A 217 31.11 -16.91 -1.15
C VAL A 217 29.63 -16.98 -0.76
N GLU A 218 28.82 -16.04 -1.23
CA GLU A 218 27.38 -16.01 -0.96
C GLU A 218 26.67 -17.27 -1.47
N GLY A 219 26.97 -17.70 -2.69
CA GLY A 219 26.36 -18.91 -3.25
C GLY A 219 26.77 -20.17 -2.50
N MET A 220 28.07 -20.32 -2.22
CA MET A 220 28.58 -21.46 -1.45
C MET A 220 27.94 -21.57 -0.07
N MET A 221 27.77 -20.45 0.64
CA MET A 221 27.12 -20.45 1.95
C MET A 221 25.66 -20.90 1.88
N ILE A 222 24.91 -20.46 0.86
CA ILE A 222 23.52 -20.90 0.68
C ILE A 222 23.46 -22.37 0.25
N ASP A 223 24.42 -22.85 -0.56
CA ASP A 223 24.53 -24.26 -0.92
C ASP A 223 24.79 -25.13 0.32
N PHE A 224 25.62 -24.67 1.27
CA PHE A 224 25.83 -25.36 2.54
C PHE A 224 24.56 -25.41 3.38
N ILE A 225 23.77 -24.34 3.41
CA ILE A 225 22.45 -24.34 4.08
C ILE A 225 21.52 -25.38 3.45
N GLY A 226 21.45 -25.41 2.11
CA GLY A 226 20.64 -26.39 1.38
C GLY A 226 21.10 -27.83 1.63
N ALA A 227 22.41 -28.08 1.65
CA ALA A 227 22.98 -29.38 1.96
C ALA A 227 22.67 -29.82 3.40
N SER A 228 22.84 -28.92 4.37
CA SER A 228 22.52 -29.19 5.78
C SER A 228 21.03 -29.47 6.01
N LEU A 229 20.14 -28.74 5.33
CA LEU A 229 18.69 -29.01 5.37
C LEU A 229 18.35 -30.41 4.82
N ASN A 230 18.97 -30.80 3.70
CA ASN A 230 18.78 -32.15 3.14
C ASN A 230 19.30 -33.23 4.09
N GLU A 231 20.43 -32.99 4.76
CA GLU A 231 21.00 -33.94 5.72
C GLU A 231 20.06 -34.19 6.91
N ILE A 232 19.52 -33.13 7.52
CA ILE A 232 18.58 -33.27 8.63
C ILE A 232 17.21 -33.82 8.18
N ALA A 233 16.80 -33.56 6.93
CA ALA A 233 15.60 -34.16 6.35
C ALA A 233 15.76 -35.68 6.15
N ASN A 234 16.93 -36.12 5.67
CA ASN A 234 17.26 -37.55 5.53
C ASN A 234 17.33 -38.28 6.89
N GLN A 235 17.68 -37.57 7.95
CA GLN A 235 17.62 -38.08 9.34
C GLN A 235 16.19 -38.10 9.92
N GLY A 236 15.20 -37.59 9.20
CA GLY A 236 13.80 -37.52 9.64
C GLY A 236 13.52 -36.41 10.66
N LEU A 237 14.44 -35.45 10.85
CA LEU A 237 14.28 -34.34 11.78
C LEU A 237 13.40 -33.21 11.23
N ILE A 238 13.33 -33.08 9.90
CA ILE A 238 12.42 -32.16 9.22
C ILE A 238 11.70 -32.86 8.06
N ASP A 239 10.60 -32.25 7.60
CA ASP A 239 9.77 -32.80 6.53
C ASP A 239 10.38 -32.55 5.14
N GLN A 240 10.66 -33.63 4.40
CA GLN A 240 11.25 -33.57 3.06
C GLN A 240 10.35 -32.86 2.04
N GLN A 241 9.02 -33.03 2.11
CA GLN A 241 8.10 -32.39 1.15
C GLN A 241 8.09 -30.87 1.33
N LYS A 242 8.17 -30.40 2.58
CA LYS A 242 8.34 -28.97 2.88
C LYS A 242 9.67 -28.46 2.33
N LEU A 243 10.76 -29.23 2.46
CA LEU A 243 12.07 -28.87 1.92
C LEU A 243 12.07 -28.78 0.38
N ASP A 244 11.45 -29.74 -0.31
CA ASP A 244 11.38 -29.75 -1.77
C ASP A 244 10.73 -28.46 -2.34
N THR A 245 9.74 -27.92 -1.60
CA THR A 245 9.05 -26.66 -1.96
C THR A 245 9.71 -25.40 -1.41
N PHE A 246 10.68 -25.53 -0.49
CA PHE A 246 11.38 -24.41 0.10
C PHE A 246 12.41 -23.86 -0.88
N LYS A 247 12.30 -22.56 -1.15
CA LYS A 247 13.21 -21.79 -1.98
C LYS A 247 13.42 -20.43 -1.31
N LEU A 248 14.62 -19.88 -1.43
CA LEU A 248 14.95 -18.55 -0.99
C LEU A 248 14.54 -17.55 -2.08
N PRO A 249 13.86 -16.45 -1.70
CA PRO A 249 13.50 -15.40 -2.62
C PRO A 249 14.69 -14.45 -2.85
N ILE A 250 15.85 -15.00 -3.24
CA ILE A 250 17.08 -14.25 -3.46
C ILE A 250 17.52 -14.44 -4.92
N TYR A 251 17.81 -13.34 -5.60
CA TYR A 251 18.48 -13.32 -6.90
C TYR A 251 19.54 -12.22 -6.93
N ALA A 252 20.81 -12.63 -7.02
CA ALA A 252 21.90 -11.71 -7.32
C ALA A 252 22.03 -11.58 -8.85
N PRO A 253 21.68 -10.43 -9.46
CA PRO A 253 21.81 -10.25 -10.90
C PRO A 253 23.29 -10.16 -11.30
N GLN A 254 23.58 -10.37 -12.59
CA GLN A 254 24.86 -9.92 -13.14
C GLN A 254 24.89 -8.39 -13.26
N ALA A 255 26.08 -7.79 -13.25
CA ALA A 255 26.24 -6.33 -13.37
C ALA A 255 25.53 -5.76 -14.61
N ASP A 256 25.67 -6.41 -15.78
CA ASP A 256 25.00 -5.98 -17.02
C ASP A 256 23.49 -6.20 -16.96
N GLU A 257 23.02 -7.27 -16.29
CA GLU A 257 21.58 -7.51 -16.12
C GLU A 257 20.94 -6.37 -15.32
N LEU A 258 21.58 -5.96 -14.21
CA LEU A 258 21.08 -4.87 -13.37
C LEU A 258 21.10 -3.53 -14.11
N LYS A 259 22.21 -3.23 -14.81
CA LYS A 259 22.35 -2.00 -15.59
C LYS A 259 21.27 -1.91 -16.67
N GLN A 260 21.09 -2.99 -17.44
CA GLN A 260 20.09 -3.06 -18.48
C GLN A 260 18.67 -2.88 -17.93
N ILE A 261 18.35 -3.44 -16.75
CA ILE A 261 17.02 -3.28 -16.14
C ILE A 261 16.73 -1.82 -15.79
N ILE A 262 17.71 -1.10 -15.24
CA ILE A 262 17.55 0.31 -14.89
C ILE A 262 17.43 1.17 -16.16
N GLU A 263 18.24 0.89 -17.18
CA GLU A 263 18.18 1.58 -18.48
C GLU A 263 16.86 1.31 -19.22
N ASP A 264 16.40 0.05 -19.26
CA ASP A 264 15.14 -0.36 -19.89
C ASP A 264 13.92 0.26 -19.20
N ASN A 265 14.02 0.57 -17.90
CA ASN A 265 12.94 1.21 -17.15
C ASN A 265 12.67 2.66 -17.62
N GLY A 266 13.70 3.35 -18.13
CA GLY A 266 13.58 4.69 -18.72
C GLY A 266 13.21 5.82 -17.75
N CYS A 267 12.90 5.54 -16.48
CA CYS A 267 12.53 6.60 -15.51
C CYS A 267 13.74 7.22 -14.79
N PHE A 268 14.92 6.61 -14.92
CA PHE A 268 16.14 7.01 -14.23
C PHE A 268 17.33 7.01 -15.19
N THR A 269 18.26 7.95 -15.00
CA THR A 269 19.59 7.89 -15.62
C THR A 269 20.61 7.41 -14.60
N ILE A 270 21.42 6.40 -14.97
CA ILE A 270 22.55 5.95 -14.15
C ILE A 270 23.67 6.99 -14.31
N GLU A 271 23.93 7.76 -13.27
CA GLU A 271 25.01 8.75 -13.25
C GLU A 271 26.32 8.16 -12.74
N VAL A 272 26.21 7.24 -11.79
CA VAL A 272 27.34 6.57 -11.15
C VAL A 272 26.98 5.09 -11.05
N PHE A 273 27.90 4.21 -11.47
CA PHE A 273 27.84 2.78 -11.19
C PHE A 273 29.25 2.32 -10.81
N GLU A 274 29.49 2.23 -9.52
CA GLU A 274 30.81 2.03 -8.94
C GLU A 274 30.88 0.72 -8.16
N ASN A 275 32.04 0.08 -8.22
CA ASN A 275 32.34 -1.05 -7.34
C ASN A 275 32.75 -0.53 -5.96
N ILE A 276 32.12 -1.03 -4.90
CA ILE A 276 32.44 -0.71 -3.52
C ILE A 276 33.29 -1.84 -2.95
N ILE A 277 34.45 -1.49 -2.41
CA ILE A 277 35.38 -2.48 -1.87
C ILE A 277 35.37 -2.34 -0.35
N HIS A 278 34.95 -3.40 0.34
CA HIS A 278 35.09 -3.47 1.78
C HIS A 278 36.57 -3.54 2.17
N ALA A 279 36.97 -2.79 3.20
CA ALA A 279 38.38 -2.63 3.60
C ALA A 279 39.11 -3.95 3.93
N LYS A 280 38.37 -5.03 4.20
CA LYS A 280 38.89 -6.38 4.49
C LYS A 280 38.58 -7.42 3.40
N GLY A 281 38.20 -7.01 2.19
CA GLY A 281 37.76 -7.92 1.13
C GLY A 281 36.29 -8.36 1.26
N GLU A 282 35.86 -9.35 0.47
CA GLU A 282 34.44 -9.68 0.29
C GLU A 282 33.75 -10.21 1.54
N TYR A 283 34.30 -11.16 2.29
CA TYR A 283 33.80 -11.50 3.62
C TYR A 283 34.99 -11.81 4.51
N PRO A 284 34.93 -11.54 5.83
CA PRO A 284 35.86 -12.17 6.76
C PRO A 284 35.85 -13.69 6.54
N LEU A 285 37.00 -14.27 6.17
CA LEU A 285 37.18 -15.71 6.02
C LEU A 285 37.27 -16.38 7.40
N ASP A 286 36.18 -16.27 8.14
CA ASP A 286 36.00 -16.82 9.47
C ASP A 286 34.67 -17.58 9.50
N HIS A 287 34.75 -18.87 9.81
CA HIS A 287 33.60 -19.76 9.76
C HIS A 287 32.48 -19.37 10.74
N ASP A 288 32.82 -18.83 11.92
CA ASP A 288 31.85 -18.35 12.89
C ASP A 288 31.12 -17.12 12.35
N PHE A 289 31.88 -16.14 11.86
CA PHE A 289 31.35 -14.94 11.24
C PHE A 289 30.41 -15.25 10.07
N LEU A 290 30.84 -16.10 9.13
CA LEU A 290 30.04 -16.48 7.96
C LEU A 290 28.76 -17.20 8.37
N THR A 291 28.85 -18.18 9.26
CA THR A 291 27.69 -18.94 9.73
C THR A 291 26.65 -18.02 10.36
N VAL A 292 27.07 -17.15 11.28
CA VAL A 292 26.14 -16.28 12.00
C VAL A 292 25.54 -15.23 11.07
N SER A 293 26.32 -14.66 10.14
CA SER A 293 25.83 -13.66 9.18
C SER A 293 24.70 -14.20 8.30
N PHE A 294 24.82 -15.44 7.82
CA PHE A 294 23.76 -16.08 7.06
C PHE A 294 22.59 -16.53 7.95
N LYS A 295 22.87 -16.96 9.19
CA LYS A 295 21.83 -17.30 10.19
C LYS A 295 20.89 -16.13 10.44
N VAL A 296 21.41 -14.94 10.71
CA VAL A 296 20.58 -13.77 10.97
C VAL A 296 19.82 -13.26 9.74
N THR A 297 20.28 -13.64 8.54
CA THR A 297 19.69 -13.24 7.26
C THR A 297 18.56 -14.19 6.85
N VAL A 298 18.82 -15.50 6.75
CA VAL A 298 17.83 -16.49 6.24
C VAL A 298 17.20 -17.37 7.31
N GLY A 299 17.75 -17.39 8.52
CA GLY A 299 17.33 -18.29 9.61
C GLY A 299 15.88 -18.08 10.02
N GLY A 300 15.36 -16.84 9.97
CA GLY A 300 13.94 -16.57 10.23
C GLY A 300 13.00 -17.31 9.28
N SER A 301 13.37 -17.42 8.00
CA SER A 301 12.58 -18.15 6.99
C SER A 301 12.61 -19.67 7.23
N ILE A 302 13.77 -20.19 7.64
CA ILE A 302 13.94 -21.62 7.98
C ILE A 302 13.14 -21.94 9.25
N ALA A 303 13.26 -21.12 10.29
CA ALA A 303 12.53 -21.30 11.55
C ALA A 303 11.01 -21.23 11.37
N SER A 304 10.53 -20.37 10.46
CA SER A 304 9.10 -20.26 10.13
C SER A 304 8.55 -21.57 9.54
N LEU A 305 9.34 -22.28 8.73
CA LEU A 305 8.90 -23.49 8.04
C LEU A 305 9.16 -24.79 8.83
N PHE A 306 10.29 -24.86 9.52
CA PHE A 306 10.82 -26.06 10.16
C PHE A 306 10.95 -25.95 11.70
N GLY A 307 10.59 -24.80 12.29
CA GLY A 307 10.72 -24.55 13.73
C GLY A 307 12.12 -24.07 14.14
N GLN A 308 12.23 -23.54 15.35
CA GLN A 308 13.51 -23.04 15.90
C GLN A 308 14.56 -24.16 15.99
N ASP A 309 14.17 -25.35 16.46
CA ASP A 309 15.08 -26.48 16.58
C ASP A 309 15.64 -26.91 15.22
N GLY A 310 14.79 -26.90 14.17
CA GLY A 310 15.22 -27.20 12.80
C GLY A 310 16.20 -26.17 12.25
N MET A 311 15.98 -24.88 12.56
CA MET A 311 16.91 -23.80 12.20
C MET A 311 18.24 -23.93 12.94
N GLU A 312 18.22 -24.13 14.26
CA GLU A 312 19.45 -24.28 15.06
C GLU A 312 20.27 -25.49 14.59
N LYS A 313 19.63 -26.65 14.39
CA LYS A 313 20.30 -27.85 13.88
C LYS A 313 20.89 -27.65 12.48
N THR A 314 20.20 -26.91 11.62
CA THR A 314 20.72 -26.55 10.29
C THR A 314 22.01 -25.75 10.42
N PHE A 315 22.03 -24.72 11.28
CA PHE A 315 23.18 -23.84 11.41
C PHE A 315 24.35 -24.45 12.21
N GLU A 316 24.11 -25.45 13.07
CA GLU A 316 25.16 -26.31 13.62
C GLU A 316 25.93 -27.02 12.49
N LEU A 317 25.23 -27.67 11.56
CA LEU A 317 25.85 -28.35 10.42
C LEU A 317 26.48 -27.38 9.42
N VAL A 318 25.86 -26.21 9.20
CA VAL A 318 26.46 -25.16 8.35
C VAL A 318 27.79 -24.70 8.93
N LYS A 319 27.91 -24.57 10.25
CA LYS A 319 29.17 -24.21 10.91
C LYS A 319 30.27 -25.24 10.63
N GLU A 320 29.97 -26.52 10.81
CA GLU A 320 30.90 -27.61 10.54
C GLU A 320 31.34 -27.63 9.06
N LYS A 321 30.40 -27.56 8.13
CA LYS A 321 30.68 -27.52 6.68
C LYS A 321 31.51 -26.28 6.30
N THR A 322 31.20 -25.12 6.89
CA THR A 322 31.95 -23.87 6.63
C THR A 322 33.39 -23.98 7.13
N GLN A 323 33.60 -24.61 8.28
CA GLN A 323 34.93 -24.86 8.83
C GLN A 323 35.73 -25.82 7.95
N GLU A 324 35.12 -26.92 7.49
CA GLU A 324 35.76 -27.90 6.61
C GLU A 324 36.10 -27.31 5.24
N MET A 325 35.17 -26.55 4.66
CA MET A 325 35.27 -26.02 3.31
C MET A 325 35.94 -24.64 3.22
N LEU A 326 36.46 -24.12 4.34
CA LEU A 326 37.13 -22.81 4.39
C LEU A 326 38.23 -22.64 3.32
N PRO A 327 39.07 -23.65 2.99
CA PRO A 327 40.05 -23.54 1.91
C PRO A 327 39.43 -23.39 0.52
N GLN A 328 38.23 -23.95 0.28
CA GLN A 328 37.48 -23.81 -0.96
C GLN A 328 36.78 -22.45 -1.02
N ILE A 329 36.21 -21.99 0.10
CA ILE A 329 35.62 -20.65 0.22
C ILE A 329 36.68 -19.57 -0.06
N ALA A 330 37.91 -19.77 0.43
CA ALA A 330 39.03 -18.86 0.16
C ALA A 330 39.42 -18.77 -1.33
N LYS A 331 38.99 -19.74 -2.16
CA LYS A 331 39.18 -19.77 -3.62
C LYS A 331 37.93 -19.35 -4.39
N ALA A 332 36.85 -18.96 -3.70
CA ALA A 332 35.64 -18.46 -4.33
C ALA A 332 35.97 -17.23 -5.20
N LYS A 333 35.23 -17.10 -6.30
CA LYS A 333 35.31 -15.91 -7.15
C LYS A 333 34.64 -14.75 -6.41
N PRO A 334 35.22 -13.55 -6.44
CA PRO A 334 34.64 -12.41 -5.76
C PRO A 334 33.29 -12.03 -6.38
N GLY A 335 32.28 -11.81 -5.55
CA GLY A 335 31.10 -11.04 -5.92
C GLY A 335 31.45 -9.57 -6.18
N MET A 336 30.45 -8.79 -6.58
CA MET A 336 30.58 -7.34 -6.80
C MET A 336 29.61 -6.59 -5.89
N GLN A 337 30.12 -5.63 -5.12
CA GLN A 337 29.27 -4.74 -4.33
C GLN A 337 29.16 -3.43 -5.10
N TYR A 338 27.97 -2.88 -5.25
CA TYR A 338 27.76 -1.70 -6.09
C TYR A 338 27.24 -0.51 -5.32
N LEU A 339 27.55 0.67 -5.84
CA LEU A 339 26.79 1.90 -5.64
C LEU A 339 26.29 2.37 -7.00
N ILE A 340 24.97 2.49 -7.13
CA ILE A 340 24.34 3.14 -8.27
C ILE A 340 23.67 4.42 -7.79
N VAL A 341 24.02 5.55 -8.42
CA VAL A 341 23.30 6.81 -8.23
C VAL A 341 22.49 7.09 -9.47
N SER A 342 21.19 7.20 -9.28
CA SER A 342 20.22 7.43 -10.33
C SER A 342 19.50 8.75 -10.13
N ILE A 343 19.46 9.60 -11.16
CA ILE A 343 18.71 10.85 -11.15
C ILE A 343 17.32 10.60 -11.73
N SER A 344 16.30 11.15 -11.07
CA SER A 344 15.00 11.36 -11.72
C SER A 344 15.11 12.58 -12.66
N PRO A 345 15.07 12.40 -13.99
CA PRO A 345 15.31 13.51 -14.91
C PRO A 345 14.26 14.61 -14.75
N SER A 346 14.63 15.86 -15.05
CA SER A 346 13.63 16.91 -15.21
C SER A 346 12.65 16.49 -16.32
N ARG A 347 11.35 16.74 -16.11
CA ARG A 347 10.26 16.25 -16.97
C ARG A 347 10.41 16.62 -18.46
N SER A 348 11.32 17.50 -18.82
CA SER A 348 11.66 17.84 -20.21
C SER A 348 12.55 16.81 -20.93
N LYS A 349 13.25 15.90 -20.23
CA LYS A 349 14.19 14.93 -20.83
C LYS A 349 13.70 13.47 -20.86
N LEU A 350 12.59 13.14 -20.20
CA LEU A 350 12.04 11.77 -20.10
C LEU A 350 11.35 11.25 -21.38
N PHE A 351 11.27 12.05 -22.45
CA PHE A 351 10.58 11.67 -23.70
C PHE A 351 11.51 11.21 -24.85
N HIS A 352 12.79 10.97 -24.59
CA HIS A 352 13.73 10.51 -25.62
C HIS A 352 14.48 9.24 -25.23
N ASN A 353 13.80 8.10 -25.31
CA ASN A 353 14.35 6.91 -25.99
C ASN A 353 13.28 5.80 -26.06
N PRO A 354 12.63 5.57 -27.22
CA PRO A 354 11.83 4.39 -27.42
C PRO A 354 12.74 3.17 -27.64
N LEU A 355 12.42 2.06 -26.95
CA LEU A 355 12.92 0.72 -27.29
C LEU A 355 12.67 0.44 -28.78
N ARG A 356 13.74 0.21 -29.53
CA ARG A 356 13.73 -0.18 -30.95
C ARG A 356 13.02 -1.53 -31.11
N VAL A 357 11.77 -1.50 -31.56
CA VAL A 357 11.20 -2.60 -32.37
C VAL A 357 11.52 -2.26 -33.83
N ALA A 358 12.18 -3.17 -34.53
CA ALA A 358 12.59 -2.98 -35.91
C ALA A 358 11.35 -2.73 -36.81
N ALA A 359 11.19 -1.50 -37.26
CA ALA A 359 10.28 -1.15 -38.35
C ALA A 359 11.05 -1.22 -39.70
N PRO A 360 10.37 -1.56 -40.82
CA PRO A 360 10.96 -1.59 -42.16
C PRO A 360 11.43 -0.19 -42.62
N PRO A 361 12.26 -0.08 -43.67
CA PRO A 361 12.97 1.15 -44.00
C PRO A 361 12.04 2.32 -44.31
N SER A 362 12.37 3.46 -43.71
CA SER A 362 11.72 4.77 -43.83
C SER A 362 11.79 5.35 -45.24
N VAL A 363 10.66 5.91 -45.71
CA VAL A 363 10.58 6.88 -46.82
C VAL A 363 10.90 8.28 -46.28
N PRO A 364 11.56 9.17 -47.04
CA PRO A 364 12.10 10.43 -46.51
C PRO A 364 11.03 11.47 -46.18
N THR A 365 11.34 12.24 -45.15
CA THR A 365 10.68 13.43 -44.58
C THR A 365 10.21 14.47 -45.60
N SER A 366 8.99 15.01 -45.39
CA SER A 366 8.62 16.36 -45.82
C SER A 366 7.63 17.01 -44.83
N ASP A 367 8.10 18.09 -44.21
CA ASP A 367 7.42 19.30 -43.74
C ASP A 367 6.01 19.25 -43.09
N SER A 368 5.96 19.70 -41.83
CA SER A 368 5.10 20.76 -41.22
C SER A 368 3.65 20.98 -41.68
N THR A 369 3.02 20.02 -42.36
CA THR A 369 1.64 20.10 -42.89
C THR A 369 0.67 19.12 -42.24
N GLU A 370 1.14 18.21 -41.36
CA GLU A 370 0.29 17.19 -40.73
C GLU A 370 -0.53 17.69 -39.52
N GLU A 371 -0.09 18.73 -38.80
CA GLU A 371 -0.92 19.34 -37.73
C GLU A 371 -2.18 20.03 -38.30
N LYS A 372 -2.17 20.47 -39.56
CA LYS A 372 -3.35 21.01 -40.24
C LYS A 372 -4.28 19.92 -40.81
N ARG A 373 -3.80 18.71 -41.07
CA ARG A 373 -4.64 17.63 -41.64
C ARG A 373 -5.55 16.96 -40.60
N ILE A 374 -5.15 16.93 -39.33
CA ILE A 374 -5.99 16.37 -38.26
C ILE A 374 -7.15 17.33 -37.92
N GLU A 375 -7.02 18.64 -38.18
CA GLU A 375 -8.13 19.60 -38.04
C GLU A 375 -9.15 19.51 -39.20
N GLU A 376 -8.74 19.09 -40.40
CA GLU A 376 -9.61 18.99 -41.57
C GLU A 376 -10.36 17.63 -41.70
N GLU A 377 -9.92 16.57 -41.01
CA GLU A 377 -10.55 15.24 -41.09
C GLU A 377 -11.73 15.05 -40.12
N TYR A 378 -11.98 16.01 -39.22
CA TYR A 378 -13.15 16.07 -38.34
C TYR A 378 -14.10 17.18 -38.77
N GLY A 379 -14.77 16.97 -39.91
CA GLY A 379 -16.03 17.63 -40.29
C GLY A 379 -16.08 19.15 -40.09
N GLY A 380 -15.74 19.89 -41.14
CA GLY A 380 -16.17 21.28 -41.29
C GLY A 380 -17.68 21.34 -41.51
N ASP A 381 -18.45 21.31 -40.43
CA ASP A 381 -19.84 21.76 -40.46
C ASP A 381 -19.86 23.27 -40.20
N LYS A 382 -20.49 23.98 -41.12
CA LYS A 382 -20.78 25.42 -41.03
C LYS A 382 -21.49 25.68 -39.69
N GLU A 383 -20.96 26.60 -38.91
CA GLU A 383 -21.64 27.15 -37.74
C GLU A 383 -22.98 27.76 -38.19
N GLU A 384 -24.07 27.05 -37.93
CA GLU A 384 -25.37 27.70 -37.75
C GLU A 384 -25.30 28.47 -36.44
N GLU A 385 -25.30 29.80 -36.52
CA GLU A 385 -25.54 30.71 -35.40
C GLU A 385 -26.90 30.36 -34.76
N GLY A 386 -26.88 29.53 -33.71
CA GLY A 386 -28.15 29.16 -33.05
C GLY A 386 -28.10 28.06 -32.00
N SER A 387 -27.27 28.18 -30.96
CA SER A 387 -27.53 27.80 -29.55
C SER A 387 -26.26 27.41 -28.79
N GLU A 388 -25.88 28.23 -27.80
CA GLU A 388 -24.85 27.89 -26.82
C GLU A 388 -25.42 26.85 -25.82
N PHE A 389 -24.70 25.75 -25.58
CA PHE A 389 -25.06 24.76 -24.55
C PHE A 389 -24.92 25.36 -23.14
N LYS A 390 -25.89 25.09 -22.27
CA LYS A 390 -25.90 25.55 -20.86
C LYS A 390 -26.27 24.41 -19.92
N TRP A 391 -25.35 24.04 -19.04
CA TRP A 391 -25.51 22.93 -18.09
C TRP A 391 -26.82 23.00 -17.27
N ARG A 392 -27.27 24.21 -16.93
CA ARG A 392 -28.43 24.41 -16.05
C ARG A 392 -29.78 24.38 -16.77
N ASP A 393 -29.78 24.38 -18.11
CA ASP A 393 -30.99 24.42 -18.93
C ASP A 393 -31.40 23.02 -19.44
N HIS A 394 -31.32 22.01 -18.57
CA HIS A 394 -31.58 20.61 -18.90
C HIS A 394 -32.23 19.81 -17.78
N TRP A 395 -32.94 18.75 -18.17
CA TRP A 395 -33.47 17.72 -17.27
C TRP A 395 -32.38 16.72 -16.88
N TYR A 396 -32.21 16.48 -15.57
CA TYR A 396 -31.31 15.46 -15.02
C TYR A 396 -32.09 14.37 -14.28
N PRO A 397 -31.94 13.08 -14.62
CA PRO A 397 -32.60 12.00 -13.90
C PRO A 397 -31.84 11.71 -12.59
N VAL A 398 -32.39 12.18 -11.47
CA VAL A 398 -31.70 12.15 -10.17
C VAL A 398 -31.86 10.82 -9.43
N SER A 399 -32.94 10.06 -9.69
CA SER A 399 -33.12 8.73 -9.11
C SER A 399 -34.19 7.90 -9.82
N LEU A 400 -34.22 6.60 -9.55
CA LEU A 400 -35.33 5.71 -9.88
C LEU A 400 -36.47 5.90 -8.88
N VAL A 401 -37.70 6.10 -9.39
CA VAL A 401 -38.88 6.31 -8.53
C VAL A 401 -39.14 5.10 -7.62
N GLU A 402 -38.89 3.88 -8.11
CA GLU A 402 -39.03 2.63 -7.34
C GLU A 402 -38.04 2.47 -6.17
N ASP A 403 -36.98 3.29 -6.15
CA ASP A 403 -35.95 3.28 -5.11
C ASP A 403 -36.15 4.37 -4.06
N LEU A 404 -37.07 5.32 -4.31
CA LEU A 404 -37.40 6.38 -3.36
C LEU A 404 -38.53 5.94 -2.42
N ASP A 405 -38.40 6.27 -1.13
CA ASP A 405 -39.48 6.08 -0.17
C ASP A 405 -40.38 7.33 -0.14
N PRO A 406 -41.67 7.24 -0.53
CA PRO A 406 -42.56 8.39 -0.52
C PRO A 406 -42.88 8.93 0.88
N ASN A 407 -42.42 8.26 1.95
CA ASN A 407 -42.63 8.69 3.33
C ASN A 407 -41.43 9.42 3.93
N VAL A 408 -40.28 9.40 3.27
CA VAL A 408 -39.01 9.89 3.82
C VAL A 408 -38.35 10.85 2.83
N PRO A 409 -38.03 12.10 3.25
CA PRO A 409 -37.25 13.00 2.42
C PRO A 409 -35.86 12.40 2.12
N THR A 410 -35.41 12.53 0.88
CA THR A 410 -34.15 11.92 0.40
C THR A 410 -33.18 13.01 -0.03
N PRO A 411 -31.96 13.08 0.53
CA PRO A 411 -30.95 14.03 0.09
C PRO A 411 -30.39 13.63 -1.28
N PHE A 412 -30.11 14.62 -2.12
CA PHE A 412 -29.41 14.44 -3.39
C PHE A 412 -28.56 15.66 -3.70
N GLN A 413 -27.53 15.51 -4.52
CA GLN A 413 -26.69 16.62 -4.95
C GLN A 413 -26.63 16.68 -6.47
N LEU A 414 -26.89 17.86 -7.03
CA LEU A 414 -26.92 18.09 -8.48
C LEU A 414 -26.11 19.34 -8.81
N LEU A 415 -25.07 19.20 -9.64
CA LEU A 415 -24.18 20.30 -10.02
C LEU A 415 -23.62 21.06 -8.80
N GLY A 416 -23.33 20.37 -7.70
CA GLY A 416 -22.78 20.93 -6.45
C GLY A 416 -23.83 21.58 -5.54
N ARG A 417 -25.11 21.58 -5.94
CA ARG A 417 -26.23 22.08 -5.14
C ARG A 417 -26.91 20.93 -4.39
N ASP A 418 -27.12 21.12 -3.09
CA ASP A 418 -27.78 20.14 -2.23
C ASP A 418 -29.31 20.29 -2.33
N LEU A 419 -29.98 19.19 -2.65
CA LEU A 419 -31.40 19.10 -2.89
C LEU A 419 -32.05 18.08 -1.95
N VAL A 420 -33.32 18.32 -1.61
CA VAL A 420 -34.18 17.34 -0.95
C VAL A 420 -35.28 16.88 -1.91
N LEU A 421 -35.32 15.58 -2.19
CA LEU A 421 -36.37 14.91 -2.95
C LEU A 421 -37.42 14.38 -1.97
N TRP A 422 -38.68 14.68 -2.20
CA TRP A 422 -39.76 14.21 -1.32
C TRP A 422 -41.07 14.08 -2.08
N PHE A 423 -41.97 13.24 -1.57
CA PHE A 423 -43.27 13.01 -2.19
C PHE A 423 -44.32 13.91 -1.54
N ASP A 424 -44.87 14.84 -2.31
CA ASP A 424 -45.99 15.67 -1.88
C ASP A 424 -47.28 14.84 -1.93
N ARG A 425 -47.80 14.50 -0.74
CA ARG A 425 -49.03 13.72 -0.61
C ARG A 425 -50.28 14.48 -1.01
N ASN A 426 -50.24 15.81 -1.05
CA ASN A 426 -51.40 16.61 -1.43
C ASN A 426 -51.55 16.65 -2.95
N ASP A 427 -50.43 16.90 -3.65
CA ASP A 427 -50.42 16.95 -5.12
C ASP A 427 -50.11 15.59 -5.78
N GLN A 428 -49.86 14.54 -4.98
CA GLN A 428 -49.51 13.19 -5.43
C GLN A 428 -48.35 13.15 -6.44
N LYS A 429 -47.32 13.96 -6.17
CA LYS A 429 -46.16 14.11 -7.07
C LYS A 429 -44.86 14.29 -6.29
N TRP A 430 -43.77 13.87 -6.91
CA TRP A 430 -42.43 14.17 -6.40
C TRP A 430 -42.14 15.67 -6.52
N ALA A 431 -41.47 16.20 -5.51
CA ALA A 431 -40.99 17.57 -5.45
C ALA A 431 -39.51 17.58 -5.05
N ALA A 432 -38.79 18.60 -5.52
CA ALA A 432 -37.40 18.85 -5.18
C ALA A 432 -37.26 20.28 -4.68
N PHE A 433 -36.72 20.45 -3.46
CA PHE A 433 -36.37 21.76 -2.88
C PHE A 433 -34.87 21.87 -2.66
N ASP A 434 -34.41 23.09 -2.41
CA ASP A 434 -33.08 23.26 -1.79
C ASP A 434 -33.08 22.53 -0.46
N ASP A 435 -31.99 21.82 -0.15
CA ASP A 435 -31.86 21.11 1.13
C ASP A 435 -31.51 22.06 2.29
N LEU A 436 -32.25 23.17 2.39
CA LEU A 436 -31.99 24.26 3.31
C LEU A 436 -33.31 24.84 3.83
N CYS A 437 -33.52 24.73 5.13
CA CYS A 437 -34.63 25.40 5.79
C CYS A 437 -34.38 26.92 5.83
N PRO A 438 -35.26 27.78 5.28
CA PRO A 438 -35.06 29.23 5.24
C PRO A 438 -34.98 29.89 6.62
N HIS A 439 -35.34 29.18 7.69
CA HIS A 439 -35.22 29.67 9.06
C HIS A 439 -33.75 29.75 9.53
N ARG A 440 -33.00 28.65 9.47
CA ARG A 440 -31.62 28.55 10.00
C ARG A 440 -30.74 27.58 9.21
N LEU A 441 -31.08 27.36 7.94
CA LEU A 441 -30.28 26.57 6.99
C LEU A 441 -30.09 25.10 7.39
N ALA A 442 -30.95 24.56 8.27
CA ALA A 442 -30.93 23.15 8.61
C ALA A 442 -31.38 22.32 7.40
N PRO A 443 -30.76 21.15 7.14
CA PRO A 443 -31.14 20.28 6.04
C PRO A 443 -32.60 19.83 6.20
N LEU A 444 -33.37 19.96 5.13
CA LEU A 444 -34.76 19.52 5.06
C LEU A 444 -34.87 18.01 4.81
N SER A 445 -33.83 17.40 4.25
CA SER A 445 -33.67 15.96 4.05
C SER A 445 -33.63 15.17 5.37
N GLU A 446 -33.09 15.77 6.44
CA GLU A 446 -33.17 15.23 7.80
C GLU A 446 -34.57 15.37 8.43
N GLY A 447 -35.52 15.96 7.69
CA GLY A 447 -36.91 16.21 8.06
C GLY A 447 -37.81 14.98 8.02
N ARG A 448 -39.12 15.26 7.91
CA ARG A 448 -40.18 14.25 7.77
C ARG A 448 -41.40 14.85 7.08
N LEU A 449 -42.33 14.01 6.66
CA LEU A 449 -43.67 14.48 6.28
C LEU A 449 -44.53 14.65 7.53
N ASP A 450 -45.20 15.80 7.66
CA ASP A 450 -46.14 16.03 8.76
C ASP A 450 -47.49 15.34 8.52
N GLU A 451 -48.40 15.46 9.48
CA GLU A 451 -49.76 14.88 9.44
C GLU A 451 -50.58 15.38 8.24
N ASN A 452 -50.24 16.55 7.68
CA ASN A 452 -50.89 17.16 6.51
C ASN A 452 -50.15 16.84 5.19
N GLY A 453 -49.14 15.96 5.23
CA GLY A 453 -48.36 15.59 4.06
C GLY A 453 -47.36 16.66 3.59
N HIS A 454 -47.08 17.68 4.41
CA HIS A 454 -46.10 18.73 4.10
C HIS A 454 -44.69 18.33 4.54
N LEU A 455 -43.67 18.85 3.86
CA LEU A 455 -42.28 18.66 4.28
C LEU A 455 -42.01 19.48 5.55
N GLN A 456 -41.61 18.82 6.63
CA GLN A 456 -41.35 19.42 7.92
C GLN A 456 -39.88 19.30 8.31
N CYS A 457 -39.26 20.45 8.61
CA CYS A 457 -37.89 20.54 9.09
C CYS A 457 -37.74 19.91 10.50
N SER A 458 -36.76 19.03 10.68
CA SER A 458 -36.52 18.37 11.98
C SER A 458 -36.01 19.28 13.08
N TYR A 459 -35.49 20.47 12.75
CA TYR A 459 -34.92 21.36 13.77
C TYR A 459 -36.01 22.07 14.60
N HIS A 460 -36.88 22.85 13.94
CA HIS A 460 -37.90 23.65 14.62
C HIS A 460 -39.32 23.36 14.15
N GLY A 461 -39.53 22.35 13.29
CA GLY A 461 -40.86 21.92 12.85
C GLY A 461 -41.53 22.86 11.84
N TRP A 462 -40.79 23.76 11.20
CA TRP A 462 -41.32 24.58 10.10
C TRP A 462 -41.74 23.66 8.96
N SER A 463 -42.96 23.84 8.47
CA SER A 463 -43.56 22.96 7.46
C SER A 463 -43.79 23.71 6.16
N PHE A 464 -43.62 23.02 5.03
CA PHE A 464 -43.65 23.57 3.68
C PHE A 464 -44.53 22.73 2.77
N SER A 465 -45.43 23.39 2.04
CA SER A 465 -46.24 22.76 0.99
C SER A 465 -45.42 22.44 -0.25
N GLY A 466 -45.93 21.60 -1.17
CA GLY A 466 -45.26 21.27 -2.43
C GLY A 466 -45.01 22.44 -3.38
N CYS A 467 -45.58 23.62 -3.15
CA CYS A 467 -45.23 24.84 -3.88
C CYS A 467 -44.09 25.65 -3.22
N GLY A 468 -43.53 25.15 -2.12
CA GLY A 468 -42.47 25.82 -1.35
C GLY A 468 -42.99 26.78 -0.28
N SER A 469 -44.29 27.09 -0.26
CA SER A 469 -44.86 28.02 0.72
C SER A 469 -44.79 27.46 2.13
N CYS A 470 -44.34 28.28 3.09
CA CYS A 470 -44.41 27.94 4.51
C CYS A 470 -45.86 27.81 4.94
N THR A 471 -46.24 26.65 5.46
CA THR A 471 -47.60 26.36 5.92
C THR A 471 -47.73 26.47 7.44
N ARG A 472 -46.63 26.26 8.17
CA ARG A 472 -46.66 26.27 9.64
C ARG A 472 -45.32 26.68 10.23
N ILE A 473 -45.38 27.63 11.17
CA ILE A 473 -44.28 27.99 12.07
C ILE A 473 -44.77 27.67 13.50
N PRO A 474 -44.34 26.55 14.12
CA PRO A 474 -44.89 26.14 15.41
C PRO A 474 -44.68 27.16 16.54
N GLN A 475 -43.64 27.98 16.46
CA GLN A 475 -43.28 28.97 17.47
C GLN A 475 -43.89 30.35 17.27
N ALA A 476 -44.62 30.60 16.17
CA ALA A 476 -45.25 31.89 15.92
C ALA A 476 -46.63 31.97 16.56
N ALA A 477 -46.97 33.11 17.17
CA ALA A 477 -48.32 33.35 17.66
C ALA A 477 -49.37 33.28 16.54
N THR A 478 -50.56 32.75 16.84
CA THR A 478 -51.68 32.61 15.88
C THR A 478 -52.34 33.94 15.52
N SER A 479 -52.02 35.02 16.22
CA SER A 479 -52.52 36.37 15.97
C SER A 479 -51.43 37.43 16.17
N GLY A 480 -51.67 38.65 15.73
CA GLY A 480 -50.70 39.75 15.81
C GLY A 480 -49.66 39.74 14.67
N PRO A 481 -48.57 40.50 14.80
CA PRO A 481 -47.54 40.64 13.75
C PRO A 481 -46.84 39.32 13.40
N GLU A 482 -46.62 38.43 14.37
CA GLU A 482 -45.95 37.13 14.17
C GLU A 482 -46.74 36.18 13.27
N ALA A 483 -48.08 36.23 13.30
CA ALA A 483 -48.93 35.43 12.41
C ALA A 483 -48.69 35.73 10.92
N ARG A 484 -48.10 36.90 10.60
CA ARG A 484 -47.73 37.26 9.22
C ARG A 484 -46.44 36.58 8.75
N ALA A 485 -45.61 36.05 9.65
CA ALA A 485 -44.34 35.43 9.31
C ALA A 485 -44.51 34.21 8.40
N VAL A 486 -45.57 33.41 8.60
CA VAL A 486 -45.91 32.25 7.76
C VAL A 486 -46.16 32.66 6.30
N LYS A 487 -46.69 33.87 6.08
CA LYS A 487 -46.98 34.41 4.74
C LYS A 487 -45.82 35.19 4.12
N SER A 488 -44.68 35.28 4.81
CA SER A 488 -43.51 35.99 4.31
C SER A 488 -42.87 35.20 3.17
N PRO A 489 -42.53 35.83 2.03
CA PRO A 489 -41.76 35.18 0.98
C PRO A 489 -40.41 34.62 1.47
N ARG A 490 -39.82 35.26 2.50
CA ARG A 490 -38.58 34.80 3.14
C ARG A 490 -38.74 33.54 3.96
N ALA A 491 -39.98 33.13 4.27
CA ALA A 491 -40.27 31.89 4.95
C ALA A 491 -40.42 30.71 3.97
N CYS A 492 -40.50 30.95 2.65
CA CYS A 492 -40.68 29.89 1.67
C CYS A 492 -39.38 29.14 1.39
N ALA A 493 -39.50 27.83 1.15
CA ALA A 493 -38.42 27.01 0.58
C ALA A 493 -38.32 27.25 -0.93
N ILE A 494 -37.10 27.16 -1.46
CA ILE A 494 -36.83 27.25 -2.90
C ILE A 494 -37.17 25.91 -3.56
N LYS A 495 -37.92 25.95 -4.66
CA LYS A 495 -38.42 24.76 -5.38
C LYS A 495 -37.86 24.68 -6.81
N PHE A 496 -37.67 23.45 -7.28
CA PHE A 496 -37.25 23.13 -8.64
C PHE A 496 -38.37 22.45 -9.46
N PRO A 497 -38.38 22.65 -10.79
CA PRO A 497 -39.17 21.83 -11.70
C PRO A 497 -38.79 20.35 -11.56
N THR A 498 -39.80 19.50 -11.53
CA THR A 498 -39.68 18.04 -11.38
C THR A 498 -40.60 17.35 -12.36
N MET A 499 -40.17 16.19 -12.88
CA MET A 499 -40.96 15.37 -13.79
C MET A 499 -40.64 13.89 -13.56
N VAL A 500 -41.63 13.02 -13.65
CA VAL A 500 -41.40 11.57 -13.72
C VAL A 500 -41.61 11.12 -15.17
N SER A 501 -40.62 10.44 -15.74
CA SER A 501 -40.70 9.85 -17.07
C SER A 501 -40.00 8.50 -17.10
N GLN A 502 -40.65 7.46 -17.63
CA GLN A 502 -40.12 6.08 -17.73
C GLN A 502 -39.51 5.55 -16.41
N GLY A 503 -40.16 5.85 -15.27
CA GLY A 503 -39.71 5.40 -13.94
C GLY A 503 -38.54 6.19 -13.34
N LEU A 504 -38.03 7.21 -14.04
CA LEU A 504 -36.97 8.10 -13.57
C LEU A 504 -37.57 9.42 -13.05
N LEU A 505 -37.08 9.89 -11.91
CA LEU A 505 -37.36 11.24 -11.40
C LEU A 505 -36.35 12.21 -11.98
N PHE A 506 -36.83 13.18 -12.75
CA PHE A 506 -36.04 14.26 -13.31
C PHE A 506 -36.18 15.54 -12.49
N VAL A 507 -35.07 16.27 -12.36
CA VAL A 507 -35.00 17.60 -11.76
C VAL A 507 -34.37 18.56 -12.75
N TRP A 508 -34.95 19.76 -12.84
CA TRP A 508 -34.34 20.90 -13.52
C TRP A 508 -33.59 21.75 -12.49
N PRO A 509 -32.28 21.98 -12.63
CA PRO A 509 -31.44 22.51 -11.55
C PRO A 509 -31.59 24.02 -11.30
N ASP A 510 -32.13 24.79 -12.24
CA ASP A 510 -32.39 26.23 -12.11
C ASP A 510 -33.80 26.50 -11.56
N GLU A 511 -33.90 27.16 -10.40
CA GLU A 511 -35.15 27.56 -9.76
C GLU A 511 -35.96 28.57 -10.60
N ASN A 512 -35.29 29.28 -11.52
CA ASN A 512 -35.92 30.24 -12.44
C ASN A 512 -36.22 29.60 -13.82
N GLY A 513 -35.99 28.30 -13.97
CA GLY A 513 -36.06 27.58 -15.24
C GLY A 513 -37.44 27.07 -15.66
N TRP A 514 -38.53 27.40 -14.96
CA TRP A 514 -39.85 26.81 -15.16
C TRP A 514 -40.37 26.82 -16.61
N ASP A 515 -40.30 27.96 -17.30
CA ASP A 515 -40.80 28.07 -18.68
C ASP A 515 -39.98 27.22 -19.66
N ARG A 516 -38.66 27.10 -19.42
CA ARG A 516 -37.75 26.26 -20.22
C ARG A 516 -37.96 24.78 -19.93
N ALA A 517 -38.11 24.43 -18.65
CA ALA A 517 -38.44 23.08 -18.23
C ALA A 517 -39.76 22.58 -18.83
N ASN A 518 -40.76 23.46 -18.93
CA ASN A 518 -42.06 23.14 -19.51
C ASN A 518 -42.04 23.01 -21.06
N SER A 519 -41.08 23.62 -21.73
CA SER A 519 -40.97 23.58 -23.21
C SER A 519 -40.03 22.49 -23.73
N ILE A 520 -39.25 21.86 -22.85
CA ILE A 520 -38.25 20.84 -23.19
C ILE A 520 -38.67 19.50 -22.61
N GLU A 521 -38.77 18.48 -23.45
CA GLU A 521 -38.99 17.11 -22.99
C GLU A 521 -37.71 16.51 -22.38
N PRO A 522 -37.83 15.68 -21.33
CA PRO A 522 -36.68 14.94 -20.81
C PRO A 522 -36.21 13.89 -21.83
N PRO A 523 -34.91 13.50 -21.80
CA PRO A 523 -34.42 12.41 -22.62
C PRO A 523 -35.16 11.11 -22.29
N ARG A 524 -35.55 10.36 -23.33
CA ARG A 524 -36.29 9.10 -23.21
C ARG A 524 -35.40 7.90 -23.56
N LEU A 525 -35.64 6.79 -22.87
CA LEU A 525 -35.13 5.48 -23.26
C LEU A 525 -35.75 5.06 -24.60
N PRO A 526 -35.03 4.27 -25.43
CA PRO A 526 -35.56 3.73 -26.67
C PRO A 526 -36.86 2.93 -26.47
N ASP A 527 -37.76 2.99 -27.46
CA ASP A 527 -39.06 2.27 -27.43
C ASP A 527 -38.93 0.77 -27.21
N ASP A 528 -37.76 0.18 -27.52
CA ASP A 528 -37.46 -1.25 -27.27
C ASP A 528 -37.55 -1.62 -25.78
N PHE A 529 -37.41 -0.67 -24.85
CA PHE A 529 -37.55 -0.93 -23.40
C PHE A 529 -38.97 -1.28 -22.98
N ASP A 530 -39.97 -0.85 -23.74
CA ASP A 530 -41.40 -1.11 -23.45
C ASP A 530 -41.92 -2.36 -24.19
N LYS A 531 -41.08 -2.99 -25.02
CA LYS A 531 -41.45 -4.15 -25.82
C LYS A 531 -41.33 -5.44 -25.01
N PRO A 532 -42.34 -6.34 -25.07
CA PRO A 532 -42.38 -7.55 -24.25
C PRO A 532 -41.26 -8.56 -24.58
N GLU A 533 -40.66 -8.47 -25.77
CA GLU A 533 -39.54 -9.31 -26.15
C GLU A 533 -38.20 -8.91 -25.48
N PHE A 534 -38.11 -7.72 -24.89
CA PHE A 534 -36.92 -7.25 -24.18
C PHE A 534 -37.06 -7.49 -22.67
N SER A 535 -36.00 -8.05 -22.09
CA SER A 535 -35.79 -8.07 -20.64
C SER A 535 -34.97 -6.85 -20.25
N THR A 536 -35.43 -6.12 -19.23
CA THR A 536 -34.80 -4.88 -18.77
C THR A 536 -34.16 -5.04 -17.39
N VAL A 537 -33.02 -4.39 -17.18
CA VAL A 537 -32.35 -4.30 -15.88
C VAL A 537 -31.90 -2.86 -15.67
N THR A 538 -32.29 -2.28 -14.54
CA THR A 538 -31.94 -0.90 -14.18
C THR A 538 -31.24 -0.84 -12.84
N ILE A 539 -30.08 -0.18 -12.80
CA ILE A 539 -29.26 0.02 -11.60
C ILE A 539 -28.87 1.49 -11.46
N GLN A 540 -28.79 1.99 -10.23
CA GLN A 540 -28.20 3.27 -9.92
C GLN A 540 -27.08 3.12 -8.88
N ARG A 541 -26.00 3.89 -9.03
CA ARG A 541 -24.84 3.89 -8.12
C ARG A 541 -24.17 5.26 -8.06
N ASP A 542 -23.82 5.69 -6.86
CA ASP A 542 -23.01 6.90 -6.63
C ASP A 542 -21.54 6.53 -6.71
N LEU A 543 -20.80 7.19 -7.59
CA LEU A 543 -19.42 6.87 -7.93
C LEU A 543 -18.51 8.02 -7.48
N PHE A 544 -17.39 7.68 -6.84
CA PHE A 544 -16.45 8.64 -6.26
C PHE A 544 -15.31 9.01 -7.23
N TYR A 545 -15.70 9.36 -8.46
CA TYR A 545 -14.85 9.98 -9.47
C TYR A 545 -15.70 10.90 -10.38
N GLY A 546 -15.02 11.78 -11.11
CA GLY A 546 -15.60 12.88 -11.86
C GLY A 546 -16.45 12.47 -13.06
N TYR A 547 -17.36 13.37 -13.42
CA TYR A 547 -18.30 13.21 -14.54
C TYR A 547 -17.57 12.99 -15.86
N ASP A 548 -16.51 13.75 -16.11
CA ASP A 548 -15.75 13.68 -17.36
C ASP A 548 -14.96 12.37 -17.48
N THR A 549 -14.40 11.86 -16.38
CA THR A 549 -13.76 10.54 -16.34
C THR A 549 -14.77 9.42 -16.61
N LEU A 550 -15.97 9.47 -16.00
CA LEU A 550 -17.00 8.46 -16.25
C LEU A 550 -17.52 8.50 -17.69
N MET A 551 -17.80 9.69 -18.21
CA MET A 551 -18.34 9.83 -19.56
C MET A 551 -17.33 9.46 -20.65
N GLU A 552 -16.04 9.69 -20.41
CA GLU A 552 -14.98 9.13 -21.25
C GLU A 552 -15.05 7.60 -21.28
N ASN A 553 -15.07 6.96 -20.11
CA ASN A 553 -15.12 5.50 -20.00
C ASN A 553 -16.37 4.91 -20.66
N VAL A 554 -17.53 5.52 -20.45
CA VAL A 554 -18.80 5.14 -21.10
C VAL A 554 -18.76 5.32 -22.63
N SER A 555 -17.91 6.22 -23.13
CA SER A 555 -17.71 6.45 -24.56
C SER A 555 -16.70 5.50 -25.19
N ASP A 556 -16.08 4.60 -24.42
CA ASP A 556 -15.11 3.61 -24.91
C ASP A 556 -15.68 2.18 -24.87
N PRO A 557 -16.22 1.63 -25.96
CA PRO A 557 -16.64 0.24 -25.97
C PRO A 557 -15.49 -0.77 -25.91
N SER A 558 -14.23 -0.36 -26.14
CA SER A 558 -13.10 -1.28 -26.31
C SER A 558 -12.58 -1.88 -25.01
N HIS A 559 -12.71 -1.20 -23.88
CA HIS A 559 -12.28 -1.73 -22.58
C HIS A 559 -13.13 -2.92 -22.10
N ILE A 560 -14.36 -3.08 -22.59
CA ILE A 560 -15.35 -4.03 -22.06
C ILE A 560 -14.79 -5.46 -21.97
N ASP A 561 -14.13 -5.94 -23.03
CA ASP A 561 -13.58 -7.30 -23.08
C ASP A 561 -12.43 -7.55 -22.09
N PHE A 562 -11.76 -6.47 -21.66
CA PHE A 562 -10.61 -6.52 -20.74
C PHE A 562 -11.00 -6.22 -19.29
N ALA A 563 -11.63 -5.08 -19.03
CA ALA A 563 -11.98 -4.62 -17.69
C ALA A 563 -13.06 -5.51 -17.04
N HIS A 564 -14.00 -6.01 -17.85
CA HIS A 564 -15.10 -6.85 -17.41
C HIS A 564 -14.95 -8.31 -17.86
N HIS A 565 -13.70 -8.78 -18.01
CA HIS A 565 -13.41 -10.17 -18.38
C HIS A 565 -14.16 -11.14 -17.46
N LYS A 566 -14.87 -12.13 -18.03
CA LYS A 566 -15.68 -13.14 -17.31
C LYS A 566 -16.86 -12.58 -16.49
N VAL A 567 -17.13 -11.28 -16.58
CA VAL A 567 -18.36 -10.65 -16.03
C VAL A 567 -19.34 -10.42 -17.19
N THR A 568 -19.02 -9.48 -18.08
CA THR A 568 -19.79 -9.19 -19.31
C THR A 568 -18.93 -9.29 -20.57
N GLY A 569 -17.61 -9.16 -20.45
CA GLY A 569 -16.65 -9.20 -21.55
C GLY A 569 -15.75 -10.44 -21.57
N ARG A 570 -15.05 -10.65 -22.68
CA ARG A 570 -14.09 -11.75 -22.87
C ARG A 570 -12.86 -11.30 -23.65
N ARG A 571 -11.68 -11.34 -23.01
CA ARG A 571 -10.39 -10.91 -23.60
C ARG A 571 -10.07 -11.57 -24.93
N ASP A 572 -10.48 -12.82 -25.13
CA ASP A 572 -10.28 -13.55 -26.38
C ASP A 572 -11.19 -13.09 -27.53
N ARG A 573 -12.22 -12.27 -27.24
CA ARG A 573 -13.09 -11.63 -28.23
C ARG A 573 -12.62 -10.22 -28.60
N ALA A 574 -11.65 -9.67 -27.88
CA ALA A 574 -11.13 -8.34 -28.13
C ALA A 574 -10.52 -8.25 -29.53
N LYS A 575 -10.89 -7.19 -30.26
CA LYS A 575 -10.50 -6.96 -31.64
C LYS A 575 -10.54 -5.48 -31.98
N PRO A 576 -9.97 -5.04 -33.12
CA PRO A 576 -10.14 -3.67 -33.60
C PRO A 576 -11.62 -3.30 -33.72
N LEU A 577 -11.97 -2.08 -33.29
CA LEU A 577 -13.31 -1.50 -33.42
C LEU A 577 -13.20 -0.23 -34.28
N PRO A 578 -13.44 -0.30 -35.60
CA PRO A 578 -13.28 0.83 -36.50
C PRO A 578 -14.48 1.78 -36.41
N PHE A 579 -14.55 2.57 -35.33
CA PHE A 579 -15.64 3.53 -35.13
C PHE A 579 -15.51 4.75 -36.04
N LYS A 580 -16.67 5.21 -36.54
CA LYS A 580 -16.84 6.46 -37.27
C LYS A 580 -17.82 7.35 -36.51
N VAL A 581 -17.45 8.62 -36.33
CA VAL A 581 -18.37 9.65 -35.84
C VAL A 581 -19.19 10.13 -37.04
N GLU A 582 -20.50 10.01 -36.95
CA GLU A 582 -21.43 10.36 -38.03
C GLU A 582 -21.96 11.79 -37.87
N SER A 583 -22.15 12.25 -36.63
CA SER A 583 -22.53 13.63 -36.34
C SER A 583 -21.97 14.09 -34.99
N SER A 584 -21.68 15.38 -34.86
CA SER A 584 -21.20 16.00 -33.63
C SER A 584 -21.65 17.47 -33.57
N GLY A 585 -22.07 17.95 -32.41
CA GLY A 585 -22.51 19.34 -32.21
C GLY A 585 -22.80 19.68 -30.75
N PRO A 586 -23.34 20.87 -30.44
CA PRO A 586 -23.60 21.32 -29.07
C PRO A 586 -24.45 20.36 -28.22
N TRP A 587 -25.34 19.60 -28.87
CA TRP A 587 -26.27 18.68 -28.22
C TRP A 587 -25.76 17.24 -28.09
N GLY A 588 -24.52 16.96 -28.53
CA GLY A 588 -23.85 15.68 -28.40
C GLY A 588 -23.30 15.15 -29.72
N PHE A 589 -23.07 13.84 -29.79
CA PHE A 589 -22.52 13.18 -30.98
C PHE A 589 -23.10 11.77 -31.15
N GLN A 590 -23.00 11.21 -32.35
CA GLN A 590 -23.37 9.82 -32.61
C GLN A 590 -22.46 9.19 -33.66
N GLY A 591 -22.42 7.86 -33.67
CA GLY A 591 -21.76 7.10 -34.71
C GLY A 591 -21.85 5.59 -34.50
N ALA A 592 -21.17 4.85 -35.36
CA ALA A 592 -21.15 3.39 -35.31
C ALA A 592 -19.85 2.80 -35.88
N ASN A 593 -19.65 1.49 -35.71
CA ASN A 593 -18.77 0.69 -36.55
C ASN A 593 -19.57 -0.04 -37.63
N ASP A 594 -18.88 -0.48 -38.69
CA ASP A 594 -19.47 -1.27 -39.78
C ASP A 594 -19.32 -2.80 -39.58
N ASP A 595 -18.62 -3.21 -38.52
CA ASP A 595 -18.33 -4.62 -38.22
C ASP A 595 -19.42 -5.31 -37.39
N SER A 596 -19.36 -6.65 -37.30
CA SER A 596 -20.21 -7.45 -36.41
C SER A 596 -19.46 -7.83 -35.11
N PRO A 597 -19.98 -7.59 -33.90
CA PRO A 597 -21.26 -6.94 -33.64
C PRO A 597 -21.24 -5.45 -34.03
N ARG A 598 -22.38 -4.97 -34.54
CA ARG A 598 -22.57 -3.55 -34.84
C ARG A 598 -22.88 -2.83 -33.54
N ILE A 599 -22.03 -1.90 -33.17
CA ILE A 599 -22.12 -1.06 -31.99
C ILE A 599 -22.40 0.36 -32.48
N THR A 600 -23.59 0.86 -32.16
CA THR A 600 -23.99 2.24 -32.38
C THR A 600 -23.93 2.98 -31.05
N ALA A 601 -23.21 4.10 -31.00
CA ALA A 601 -23.08 4.94 -29.82
C ALA A 601 -23.69 6.32 -30.09
N LYS A 602 -24.43 6.86 -29.12
CA LYS A 602 -24.97 8.21 -29.16
C LYS A 602 -24.90 8.85 -27.78
N PHE A 603 -24.22 9.99 -27.71
CA PHE A 603 -24.22 10.86 -26.56
C PHE A 603 -25.20 12.02 -26.79
N VAL A 604 -26.07 12.27 -25.82
CA VAL A 604 -26.99 13.41 -25.75
C VAL A 604 -26.64 14.21 -24.52
N ALA A 605 -26.26 15.47 -24.74
CA ALA A 605 -25.93 16.40 -23.67
C ALA A 605 -27.15 16.62 -22.74
N PRO A 606 -26.94 16.80 -21.42
CA PRO A 606 -25.65 16.94 -20.75
C PRO A 606 -25.09 15.64 -20.17
N CYS A 607 -25.84 14.53 -20.14
CA CYS A 607 -25.45 13.38 -19.30
C CYS A 607 -25.92 12.00 -19.80
N TYR A 608 -26.45 11.89 -21.02
CA TYR A 608 -27.07 10.65 -21.50
C TYR A 608 -26.23 9.98 -22.59
N SER A 609 -25.81 8.74 -22.37
CA SER A 609 -25.12 7.91 -23.37
C SER A 609 -25.94 6.66 -23.69
N MET A 610 -26.07 6.36 -24.98
CA MET A 610 -26.78 5.20 -25.50
C MET A 610 -25.84 4.36 -26.35
N ASN A 611 -25.71 3.09 -25.99
CA ASN A 611 -25.03 2.10 -26.81
C ASN A 611 -26.03 1.02 -27.24
N LYS A 612 -26.12 0.78 -28.55
CA LYS A 612 -26.89 -0.31 -29.15
C LYS A 612 -25.92 -1.31 -29.75
N ILE A 613 -25.95 -2.54 -29.26
CA ILE A 613 -25.14 -3.65 -29.77
C ILE A 613 -26.07 -4.62 -30.50
N GLU A 614 -25.79 -4.84 -31.78
CA GLU A 614 -26.55 -5.74 -32.64
C GLU A 614 -25.67 -6.89 -33.11
N LEU A 615 -26.11 -8.12 -32.87
CA LEU A 615 -25.41 -9.35 -33.23
C LEU A 615 -26.36 -10.26 -34.01
N ASP A 616 -25.93 -10.69 -35.19
CA ASP A 616 -26.62 -11.73 -35.95
C ASP A 616 -26.23 -13.10 -35.39
N ALA A 617 -27.20 -13.83 -34.84
CA ALA A 617 -27.03 -15.14 -34.26
C ALA A 617 -27.79 -16.19 -35.09
N LYS A 618 -27.10 -17.24 -35.54
CA LYS A 618 -27.74 -18.37 -36.22
C LYS A 618 -27.92 -19.52 -35.23
N LEU A 619 -29.15 -19.73 -34.78
CA LEU A 619 -29.48 -20.81 -33.84
C LEU A 619 -29.92 -22.08 -34.60
N PRO A 620 -29.54 -23.27 -34.13
CA PRO A 620 -29.81 -24.53 -34.85
C PRO A 620 -31.30 -24.83 -35.12
N ILE A 621 -32.20 -24.33 -34.27
CA ILE A 621 -33.64 -24.68 -34.28
C ILE A 621 -34.52 -23.52 -34.75
N VAL A 622 -34.22 -22.29 -34.36
CA VAL A 622 -35.03 -21.09 -34.65
C VAL A 622 -34.44 -20.21 -35.77
N GLY A 623 -33.41 -20.70 -36.47
CA GLY A 623 -32.84 -20.02 -37.64
C GLY A 623 -32.06 -18.75 -37.29
N ASN A 624 -32.07 -17.80 -38.22
CA ASN A 624 -31.40 -16.50 -38.05
C ASN A 624 -32.18 -15.63 -37.05
N GLN A 625 -31.48 -15.15 -36.04
CA GLN A 625 -31.99 -14.29 -34.98
C GLN A 625 -31.15 -13.01 -34.91
N LYS A 626 -31.79 -11.88 -34.61
CA LYS A 626 -31.10 -10.63 -34.35
C LYS A 626 -31.11 -10.34 -32.86
N TRP A 627 -29.94 -10.44 -32.23
CA TRP A 627 -29.78 -10.14 -30.82
C TRP A 627 -29.46 -8.66 -30.66
N VAL A 628 -30.21 -7.98 -29.80
CA VAL A 628 -30.08 -6.55 -29.52
C VAL A 628 -29.83 -6.38 -28.03
N ILE A 629 -28.80 -5.59 -27.71
CA ILE A 629 -28.52 -5.10 -26.36
C ILE A 629 -28.55 -3.58 -26.40
N TRP A 630 -29.36 -2.98 -25.54
CA TRP A 630 -29.28 -1.57 -25.20
C TRP A 630 -28.55 -1.41 -23.87
N ILE A 631 -27.61 -0.46 -23.84
CA ILE A 631 -26.98 0.03 -22.62
C ILE A 631 -27.14 1.55 -22.63
N CYS A 632 -28.10 2.03 -21.88
CA CYS A 632 -28.44 3.44 -21.74
C CYS A 632 -27.96 3.92 -20.37
N SER A 633 -26.98 4.82 -20.31
CA SER A 633 -26.43 5.34 -19.07
C SER A 633 -26.70 6.84 -18.93
N PHE A 634 -27.30 7.22 -17.81
CA PHE A 634 -27.38 8.60 -17.36
C PHE A 634 -26.31 8.82 -16.29
N ASN A 635 -25.40 9.76 -16.52
CA ASN A 635 -24.25 10.00 -15.65
C ASN A 635 -24.30 11.43 -15.13
N ILE A 636 -24.94 11.60 -13.98
CA ILE A 636 -25.36 12.89 -13.42
C ILE A 636 -24.21 13.50 -12.61
N PRO A 637 -23.70 14.68 -12.99
CA PRO A 637 -22.66 15.37 -12.22
C PRO A 637 -23.23 15.82 -10.87
N MET A 638 -22.80 15.17 -9.78
CA MET A 638 -23.26 15.51 -8.43
C MET A 638 -22.41 16.64 -7.84
N ALA A 639 -21.10 16.43 -7.80
CA ALA A 639 -20.09 17.39 -7.32
C ALA A 639 -18.74 17.09 -7.98
N PRO A 640 -17.73 17.96 -7.86
CA PRO A 640 -16.38 17.64 -8.30
C PRO A 640 -15.91 16.27 -7.76
N GLY A 641 -15.51 15.37 -8.66
CA GLY A 641 -15.08 14.01 -8.30
C GLY A 641 -16.18 13.08 -7.78
N LYS A 642 -17.47 13.41 -7.99
CA LYS A 642 -18.61 12.57 -7.60
C LYS A 642 -19.71 12.59 -8.67
N THR A 643 -20.13 11.42 -9.12
CA THR A 643 -21.11 11.26 -10.21
C THR A 643 -22.11 10.17 -9.87
N ARG A 644 -23.40 10.39 -10.10
CA ARG A 644 -24.42 9.32 -10.04
C ARG A 644 -24.53 8.69 -11.41
N SER A 645 -24.37 7.37 -11.50
CA SER A 645 -24.65 6.61 -12.72
C SER A 645 -25.97 5.87 -12.57
N ILE A 646 -26.88 6.03 -13.52
CA ILE A 646 -28.11 5.24 -13.67
C ILE A 646 -28.01 4.52 -15.01
N VAL A 647 -27.87 3.20 -14.99
CA VAL A 647 -27.78 2.37 -16.19
C VAL A 647 -29.07 1.59 -16.36
N CYS A 648 -29.75 1.83 -17.47
CA CYS A 648 -30.90 1.08 -17.96
C CYS A 648 -30.41 0.19 -19.12
N SER A 649 -30.61 -1.11 -19.01
CA SER A 649 -30.25 -2.06 -20.07
C SER A 649 -31.46 -2.85 -20.54
N ALA A 650 -31.49 -3.20 -21.83
CA ALA A 650 -32.55 -4.02 -22.42
C ALA A 650 -31.94 -5.07 -23.36
N ARG A 651 -32.42 -6.31 -23.33
CA ARG A 651 -31.90 -7.41 -24.18
C ARG A 651 -32.97 -8.43 -24.58
N ASN A 652 -32.87 -9.00 -25.79
CA ASN A 652 -33.92 -9.87 -26.36
C ASN A 652 -33.56 -11.37 -26.56
N PHE A 653 -32.37 -11.84 -26.17
CA PHE A 653 -31.86 -13.16 -26.60
C PHE A 653 -31.79 -14.27 -25.56
N PHE A 654 -32.12 -14.01 -24.29
CA PHE A 654 -32.10 -15.06 -23.27
C PHE A 654 -33.43 -15.86 -23.22
N GLN A 655 -34.42 -15.60 -24.08
CA GLN A 655 -35.79 -16.18 -23.99
C GLN A 655 -35.86 -17.72 -24.02
N PHE A 656 -34.78 -18.41 -24.39
CA PHE A 656 -34.82 -19.82 -24.82
C PHE A 656 -34.48 -20.86 -23.74
N SER A 657 -34.01 -20.47 -22.54
CA SER A 657 -33.56 -21.45 -21.53
C SER A 657 -34.66 -22.06 -20.65
N VAL A 658 -35.88 -21.49 -20.64
CA VAL A 658 -37.05 -22.06 -19.94
C VAL A 658 -38.34 -21.59 -20.65
N PRO A 659 -39.34 -22.45 -20.92
CA PRO A 659 -40.55 -22.04 -21.64
C PRO A 659 -41.46 -21.12 -20.78
N GLY A 660 -41.75 -19.92 -21.28
CA GLY A 660 -42.78 -19.01 -20.74
C GLY A 660 -42.43 -17.52 -20.90
N PRO A 661 -43.41 -16.62 -21.09
CA PRO A 661 -43.17 -15.18 -21.33
C PRO A 661 -42.68 -14.38 -20.10
N ALA A 662 -42.58 -15.01 -18.91
CA ALA A 662 -42.42 -14.30 -17.64
C ALA A 662 -41.26 -14.78 -16.75
N TRP A 663 -40.37 -15.68 -17.22
CA TRP A 663 -39.38 -16.29 -16.31
C TRP A 663 -38.35 -15.29 -15.75
N TRP A 664 -38.08 -14.19 -16.46
CA TRP A 664 -37.29 -13.05 -15.99
C TRP A 664 -37.87 -12.39 -14.75
N GLN A 665 -39.20 -12.43 -14.60
CA GLN A 665 -39.91 -11.91 -13.45
C GLN A 665 -39.68 -12.76 -12.18
N VAL A 666 -39.02 -13.93 -12.30
CA VAL A 666 -38.68 -14.80 -11.18
C VAL A 666 -37.30 -14.47 -10.59
N VAL A 667 -36.40 -13.86 -11.37
CA VAL A 667 -35.09 -13.42 -10.86
C VAL A 667 -35.27 -12.09 -10.12
N PRO A 668 -34.95 -12.01 -8.83
CA PRO A 668 -35.11 -10.76 -8.10
C PRO A 668 -34.17 -9.67 -8.62
N ARG A 669 -34.65 -8.43 -8.71
CA ARG A 669 -33.87 -7.25 -9.16
C ARG A 669 -32.51 -7.12 -8.46
N TRP A 670 -32.46 -7.40 -7.15
CA TRP A 670 -31.21 -7.35 -6.38
C TRP A 670 -30.15 -8.37 -6.81
N TYR A 671 -30.57 -9.53 -7.36
CA TYR A 671 -29.66 -10.56 -7.80
C TYR A 671 -28.98 -10.15 -9.11
N GLU A 672 -29.72 -9.53 -10.03
CA GLU A 672 -29.16 -8.98 -11.27
C GLU A 672 -28.14 -7.88 -10.98
N HIS A 673 -28.39 -7.07 -9.94
CA HIS A 673 -27.47 -6.03 -9.49
C HIS A 673 -26.12 -6.57 -9.01
N TRP A 674 -25.99 -7.85 -8.63
CA TRP A 674 -24.68 -8.40 -8.26
C TRP A 674 -23.69 -8.38 -9.43
N THR A 675 -24.15 -8.74 -10.64
CA THR A 675 -23.34 -8.67 -11.85
C THR A 675 -23.10 -7.22 -12.26
N SER A 676 -24.13 -6.36 -12.22
CA SER A 676 -23.97 -4.94 -12.55
C SER A 676 -22.97 -4.23 -11.63
N ASN A 677 -22.98 -4.54 -10.32
CA ASN A 677 -22.00 -3.98 -9.39
C ASN A 677 -20.57 -4.43 -9.68
N LEU A 678 -20.37 -5.66 -10.17
CA LEU A 678 -19.03 -6.12 -10.58
C LEU A 678 -18.48 -5.34 -11.78
N VAL A 679 -19.34 -4.91 -12.70
CA VAL A 679 -18.94 -4.04 -13.82
C VAL A 679 -18.36 -2.73 -13.28
N TYR A 680 -19.13 -2.01 -12.46
CA TYR A 680 -18.68 -0.78 -11.80
C TYR A 680 -17.41 -0.96 -10.95
N ASP A 681 -17.30 -2.08 -10.22
CA ASP A 681 -16.11 -2.36 -9.41
C ASP A 681 -14.84 -2.55 -10.26
N GLY A 682 -14.99 -3.06 -11.49
CA GLY A 682 -13.92 -3.16 -12.47
C GLY A 682 -13.44 -1.79 -12.95
N ASP A 683 -14.35 -0.88 -13.27
CA ASP A 683 -13.96 0.45 -13.76
C ASP A 683 -13.34 1.31 -12.65
N MET A 684 -13.94 1.27 -11.47
CA MET A 684 -13.72 2.29 -10.45
C MET A 684 -12.26 2.46 -10.03
N ILE A 685 -11.48 1.38 -9.93
CA ILE A 685 -10.06 1.48 -9.55
C ILE A 685 -9.20 1.99 -10.70
N VAL A 686 -9.54 1.65 -11.94
CA VAL A 686 -8.86 2.15 -13.14
C VAL A 686 -9.13 3.64 -13.30
N LEU A 687 -10.39 4.04 -13.21
CA LEU A 687 -10.83 5.43 -13.35
C LEU A 687 -10.33 6.31 -12.19
N GLN A 688 -10.30 5.81 -10.96
CA GLN A 688 -9.66 6.51 -9.85
C GLN A 688 -8.17 6.78 -10.12
N GLY A 689 -7.47 5.78 -10.67
CA GLY A 689 -6.06 5.92 -11.04
C GLY A 689 -5.85 6.99 -12.12
N GLN A 690 -6.72 7.00 -13.13
CA GLN A 690 -6.69 7.99 -14.21
C GLN A 690 -6.99 9.41 -13.72
N GLU A 691 -8.06 9.59 -12.94
CA GLU A 691 -8.45 10.90 -12.39
C GLU A 691 -7.34 11.48 -11.50
N LYS A 692 -6.67 10.66 -10.68
CA LYS A 692 -5.49 11.10 -9.90
C LYS A 692 -4.39 11.71 -10.77
N VAL A 693 -4.18 11.19 -11.97
CA VAL A 693 -3.17 11.72 -12.91
C VAL A 693 -3.65 13.03 -13.53
N PHE A 694 -4.92 13.10 -13.95
CA PHE A 694 -5.51 14.34 -14.48
C PHE A 694 -5.48 15.47 -13.45
N LEU A 695 -5.80 15.19 -12.18
CA LEU A 695 -5.73 16.17 -11.10
C LEU A 695 -4.30 16.61 -10.79
N ALA A 696 -3.36 15.66 -10.74
CA ALA A 696 -1.96 16.00 -10.54
C ALA A 696 -1.44 16.94 -11.64
N LYS A 697 -1.92 16.77 -12.88
CA LYS A 697 -1.59 17.63 -14.02
C LYS A 697 -2.26 19.00 -13.94
N SER A 698 -3.54 19.07 -13.56
CA SER A 698 -4.24 20.34 -13.37
C SER A 698 -3.66 21.19 -12.24
N MET A 699 -2.99 20.58 -11.26
CA MET A 699 -2.30 21.29 -10.18
C MET A 699 -0.93 21.86 -10.57
N GLU A 700 -0.39 21.54 -11.76
CA GLU A 700 0.91 22.07 -12.22
C GLU A 700 0.86 23.56 -12.59
N SER A 701 -0.31 24.07 -12.99
CA SER A 701 -0.52 25.48 -13.26
C SER A 701 -1.99 25.85 -13.05
N PRO A 702 -2.32 27.02 -12.49
CA PRO A 702 -3.71 27.49 -12.33
C PRO A 702 -4.52 27.51 -13.64
N ASP A 703 -3.85 27.72 -14.78
CA ASP A 703 -4.48 27.77 -16.11
C ASP A 703 -4.50 26.41 -16.83
N TYR A 704 -4.10 25.33 -16.15
CA TYR A 704 -3.99 24.01 -16.77
C TYR A 704 -5.36 23.35 -16.94
N ASP A 705 -5.81 23.30 -18.20
CA ASP A 705 -7.06 22.64 -18.60
C ASP A 705 -6.76 21.26 -19.19
N VAL A 706 -7.16 20.20 -18.48
CA VAL A 706 -6.98 18.80 -18.88
C VAL A 706 -7.60 18.52 -20.25
N ASN A 707 -8.78 19.06 -20.54
CA ASN A 707 -9.48 18.80 -21.80
C ASN A 707 -8.81 19.51 -22.98
N LYS A 708 -8.18 20.69 -22.76
CA LYS A 708 -7.36 21.35 -23.79
C LYS A 708 -6.04 20.63 -24.07
N GLN A 709 -5.45 19.98 -23.07
CA GLN A 709 -4.18 19.24 -23.20
C GLN A 709 -4.37 17.74 -23.38
N TYR A 710 -5.61 17.25 -23.55
CA TYR A 710 -5.94 15.82 -23.47
C TYR A 710 -5.11 14.95 -24.41
N THR A 711 -4.93 15.35 -25.67
CA THR A 711 -4.13 14.61 -26.67
C THR A 711 -2.61 14.70 -26.43
N LYS A 712 -2.15 15.59 -25.56
CA LYS A 712 -0.76 15.60 -25.08
C LYS A 712 -0.58 14.75 -23.83
N LEU A 713 -1.64 14.60 -23.05
CA LEU A 713 -1.69 13.76 -21.84
C LEU A 713 -1.88 12.28 -22.17
N THR A 714 -2.58 11.99 -23.26
CA THR A 714 -3.00 10.65 -23.65
C THR A 714 -2.57 10.36 -25.09
N PHE A 715 -2.32 9.09 -25.39
CA PHE A 715 -2.02 8.62 -26.74
C PHE A 715 -3.15 7.70 -27.19
N THR A 716 -3.98 8.18 -28.11
CA THR A 716 -5.21 7.55 -28.60
C THR A 716 -5.13 7.31 -30.11
N PRO A 717 -4.30 6.34 -30.57
CA PRO A 717 -3.92 6.24 -31.98
C PRO A 717 -4.94 5.48 -32.84
N THR A 718 -5.95 4.85 -32.25
CA THR A 718 -6.80 3.88 -32.95
C THR A 718 -8.18 4.44 -33.26
N GLN A 719 -8.88 3.79 -34.19
CA GLN A 719 -10.28 4.14 -34.47
C GLN A 719 -11.22 3.77 -33.30
N ALA A 720 -10.80 2.92 -32.37
CA ALA A 720 -11.60 2.62 -31.19
C ALA A 720 -11.74 3.86 -30.28
N ASP A 721 -10.76 4.77 -30.33
CA ASP A 721 -10.70 5.96 -29.49
C ASP A 721 -11.60 7.12 -30.00
N ARG A 722 -12.24 6.98 -31.17
CA ARG A 722 -12.95 8.09 -31.83
C ARG A 722 -14.08 8.69 -30.99
N PHE A 723 -14.84 7.87 -30.26
CA PHE A 723 -15.91 8.36 -29.39
C PHE A 723 -15.40 9.02 -28.11
N VAL A 724 -14.30 8.53 -27.53
CA VAL A 724 -13.59 9.20 -26.43
C VAL A 724 -13.13 10.60 -26.86
N LEU A 725 -12.49 10.69 -28.02
CA LEU A 725 -12.04 11.96 -28.59
C LEU A 725 -13.21 12.89 -28.94
N ALA A 726 -14.32 12.36 -29.43
CA ALA A 726 -15.54 13.13 -29.69
C ALA A 726 -16.11 13.73 -28.39
N PHE A 727 -16.19 12.93 -27.31
CA PHE A 727 -16.64 13.42 -26.01
C PHE A 727 -15.71 14.50 -25.42
N ARG A 728 -14.39 14.26 -25.40
CA ARG A 728 -13.42 15.23 -24.88
C ARG A 728 -13.44 16.54 -25.68
N ASN A 729 -13.59 16.45 -26.99
CA ASN A 729 -13.77 17.63 -27.84
C ASN A 729 -15.07 18.37 -27.57
N TRP A 730 -16.18 17.65 -27.41
CA TRP A 730 -17.47 18.24 -27.05
C TRP A 730 -17.41 18.96 -25.70
N LEU A 731 -16.85 18.31 -24.67
CA LEU A 731 -16.74 18.89 -23.33
C LEU A 731 -15.90 20.16 -23.33
N ARG A 732 -14.77 20.17 -24.07
CA ARG A 732 -13.93 21.36 -24.26
C ARG A 732 -14.67 22.49 -24.98
N ARG A 733 -15.31 22.21 -26.11
CA ARG A 733 -15.90 23.23 -27.01
C ARG A 733 -17.22 23.78 -26.50
N HIS A 734 -18.11 22.91 -26.03
CA HIS A 734 -19.48 23.26 -25.67
C HIS A 734 -19.68 23.24 -24.15
N GLY A 735 -19.09 22.28 -23.46
CA GLY A 735 -19.21 22.13 -22.00
C GLY A 735 -18.27 23.01 -21.18
N LYS A 736 -17.46 23.90 -21.79
CA LYS A 736 -16.46 24.76 -21.12
C LYS A 736 -15.46 23.97 -20.25
N SER A 737 -15.07 22.79 -20.73
CA SER A 737 -14.13 21.85 -20.11
C SER A 737 -14.55 21.21 -18.77
N GLN A 738 -15.70 21.57 -18.19
CA GLN A 738 -16.20 20.98 -16.94
C GLN A 738 -17.69 21.30 -16.71
N PRO A 739 -18.41 20.51 -15.89
CA PRO A 739 -19.74 20.91 -15.42
C PRO A 739 -19.76 22.29 -14.79
N GLU A 740 -20.82 23.06 -15.04
CA GLU A 740 -21.03 24.36 -14.40
C GLU A 740 -21.63 24.17 -13.00
N TRP A 741 -20.75 24.13 -12.00
CA TRP A 741 -21.13 23.97 -10.59
C TRP A 741 -21.90 25.20 -10.05
N PHE A 742 -22.81 24.97 -9.10
CA PHE A 742 -23.44 26.02 -8.31
C PHE A 742 -22.50 26.47 -7.18
N GLY A 743 -22.40 27.79 -6.98
CA GLY A 743 -21.55 28.40 -5.95
C GLY A 743 -20.05 28.43 -6.31
N SER A 744 -19.25 29.05 -5.43
CA SER A 744 -17.79 29.02 -5.54
C SER A 744 -17.30 27.70 -4.95
N THR A 745 -17.17 26.64 -5.75
CA THR A 745 -16.44 25.45 -5.32
C THR A 745 -15.03 25.87 -4.90
N PRO A 746 -14.61 25.70 -3.64
CA PRO A 746 -13.25 26.01 -3.25
C PRO A 746 -12.35 25.10 -4.07
N SER A 747 -11.46 25.67 -4.88
CA SER A 747 -10.45 24.93 -5.67
C SER A 747 -9.53 24.04 -4.82
N ASN A 748 -9.66 24.10 -3.49
CA ASN A 748 -8.78 23.49 -2.50
C ASN A 748 -9.41 22.28 -1.77
N GLN A 749 -10.64 21.87 -2.06
CA GLN A 749 -11.16 20.63 -1.48
C GLN A 749 -10.61 19.41 -2.24
N PRO A 750 -10.01 18.43 -1.54
CA PRO A 750 -9.49 17.24 -2.19
C PRO A 750 -10.64 16.40 -2.77
N LEU A 751 -10.54 16.03 -4.04
CA LEU A 751 -11.54 15.17 -4.68
C LEU A 751 -11.53 13.77 -4.05
N PRO A 752 -12.68 13.06 -4.00
CA PRO A 752 -12.79 11.72 -3.43
C PRO A 752 -11.72 10.75 -3.93
N SER A 753 -11.39 10.82 -5.23
CA SER A 753 -10.36 9.98 -5.82
C SER A 753 -9.00 10.16 -5.16
N THR A 754 -8.64 11.34 -4.65
CA THR A 754 -7.32 11.59 -4.03
C THR A 754 -7.23 11.11 -2.58
N VAL A 755 -8.35 10.95 -1.88
CA VAL A 755 -8.40 10.65 -0.43
C VAL A 755 -8.94 9.26 -0.09
N LEU A 756 -9.84 8.70 -0.91
CA LEU A 756 -10.47 7.42 -0.61
C LEU A 756 -9.54 6.24 -0.92
N THR A 757 -9.49 5.29 0.01
CA THR A 757 -8.78 4.00 -0.16
C THR A 757 -9.52 3.10 -1.16
N LYS A 758 -8.82 2.10 -1.71
CA LYS A 758 -9.44 1.07 -2.59
C LYS A 758 -10.71 0.46 -1.96
N ARG A 759 -10.68 0.19 -0.65
CA ARG A 759 -11.81 -0.40 0.06
C ARG A 759 -13.03 0.53 0.07
N GLN A 760 -12.82 1.82 0.35
CA GLN A 760 -13.90 2.82 0.36
C GLN A 760 -14.42 3.10 -1.05
N MET A 761 -13.53 3.08 -2.05
CA MET A 761 -13.93 3.18 -3.44
C MET A 761 -14.81 2.00 -3.84
N LEU A 762 -14.49 0.75 -3.45
CA LEU A 762 -15.31 -0.43 -3.77
C LEU A 762 -16.47 -0.68 -2.79
N ASP A 763 -16.80 0.27 -1.90
CA ASP A 763 -17.92 0.10 -0.99
C ASP A 763 -19.24 0.18 -1.77
N ARG A 764 -19.98 -0.93 -1.83
CA ARG A 764 -21.28 -1.00 -2.50
C ARG A 764 -22.41 -0.54 -1.59
N PHE A 765 -22.19 -0.53 -0.28
CA PHE A 765 -23.26 -0.29 0.68
C PHE A 765 -23.76 1.15 0.59
N ASP A 766 -22.84 2.10 0.73
CA ASP A 766 -23.14 3.53 0.69
C ASP A 766 -23.45 4.00 -0.73
N GLN A 767 -22.80 3.39 -1.74
CA GLN A 767 -22.92 3.80 -3.14
C GLN A 767 -24.18 3.27 -3.83
N HIS A 768 -24.70 2.12 -3.40
CA HIS A 768 -25.79 1.43 -4.10
C HIS A 768 -26.81 0.81 -3.13
N THR A 769 -26.40 -0.06 -2.21
CA THR A 769 -27.35 -0.86 -1.40
C THR A 769 -28.26 0.01 -0.53
N GLN A 770 -27.79 1.13 0.00
CA GLN A 770 -28.66 2.04 0.76
C GLN A 770 -29.65 2.81 -0.12
N VAL A 771 -29.31 3.02 -1.39
CA VAL A 771 -30.09 3.77 -2.36
C VAL A 771 -31.11 2.88 -3.07
N CYS A 772 -30.76 1.62 -3.38
CA CYS A 772 -31.63 0.66 -4.06
C CYS A 772 -32.58 -0.05 -3.09
N SER A 773 -33.89 0.14 -3.25
CA SER A 773 -34.91 -0.41 -2.35
C SER A 773 -34.88 -1.94 -2.33
N SER A 774 -34.68 -2.55 -3.50
CA SER A 774 -34.56 -4.00 -3.68
C SER A 774 -33.32 -4.58 -2.97
N CYS A 775 -32.13 -3.98 -3.15
CA CYS A 775 -30.90 -4.44 -2.49
C CYS A 775 -30.92 -4.18 -0.98
N LYS A 776 -31.45 -3.04 -0.53
CA LYS A 776 -31.64 -2.72 0.89
C LYS A 776 -32.56 -3.73 1.56
N GLY A 777 -33.70 -4.03 0.95
CA GLY A 777 -34.67 -5.01 1.43
C GLY A 777 -34.08 -6.42 1.50
N ALA A 778 -33.36 -6.84 0.47
CA ALA A 778 -32.66 -8.12 0.45
C ALA A 778 -31.58 -8.21 1.52
N TYR A 779 -30.73 -7.19 1.65
CA TYR A 779 -29.70 -7.13 2.70
C TYR A 779 -30.30 -7.24 4.11
N ASN A 780 -31.37 -6.49 4.40
CA ASN A 780 -32.07 -6.56 5.68
C ASN A 780 -32.66 -7.95 5.93
N SER A 781 -33.26 -8.56 4.91
CA SER A 781 -33.80 -9.93 5.00
C SER A 781 -32.71 -10.95 5.27
N PHE A 782 -31.55 -10.81 4.62
CA PHE A 782 -30.37 -11.67 4.85
C PHE A 782 -29.86 -11.53 6.29
N GLN A 783 -29.81 -10.31 6.83
CA GLN A 783 -29.42 -10.09 8.23
C GLN A 783 -30.38 -10.76 9.21
N ILE A 784 -31.69 -10.60 9.00
CA ILE A 784 -32.72 -11.18 9.86
C ILE A 784 -32.64 -12.71 9.80
N LEU A 785 -32.60 -13.29 8.60
CA LEU A 785 -32.54 -14.72 8.40
C LEU A 785 -31.24 -15.33 8.97
N LYS A 786 -30.10 -14.66 8.77
CA LYS A 786 -28.83 -15.07 9.39
C LYS A 786 -28.92 -15.08 10.92
N LYS A 787 -29.46 -14.03 11.54
CA LYS A 787 -29.66 -13.97 13.00
C LYS A 787 -30.59 -15.10 13.48
N PHE A 788 -31.68 -15.34 12.77
CA PHE A 788 -32.60 -16.43 13.05
C PHE A 788 -31.90 -17.80 12.98
N LEU A 789 -31.14 -18.07 11.92
CA LEU A 789 -30.42 -19.34 11.73
C LEU A 789 -29.31 -19.54 12.77
N VAL A 790 -28.61 -18.48 13.18
CA VAL A 790 -27.66 -18.54 14.30
C VAL A 790 -28.39 -18.88 15.60
N GLY A 791 -29.55 -18.25 15.85
CA GLY A 791 -30.41 -18.59 17.00
C GLY A 791 -30.91 -20.03 16.96
N ALA A 792 -31.36 -20.51 15.80
CA ALA A 792 -31.79 -21.89 15.58
C ALA A 792 -30.63 -22.88 15.79
N THR A 793 -29.43 -22.54 15.33
CA THR A 793 -28.20 -23.33 15.59
C THR A 793 -27.99 -23.50 17.09
N VAL A 794 -28.02 -22.42 17.87
CA VAL A 794 -27.85 -22.47 19.32
C VAL A 794 -28.99 -23.27 19.97
N PHE A 795 -30.24 -23.09 19.53
CA PHE A 795 -31.39 -23.82 20.05
C PHE A 795 -31.29 -25.33 19.82
N TRP A 796 -31.00 -25.76 18.58
CA TRP A 796 -30.86 -27.17 18.24
C TRP A 796 -29.65 -27.82 18.92
N ALA A 797 -28.52 -27.10 19.02
CA ALA A 797 -27.35 -27.58 19.75
C ALA A 797 -27.63 -27.76 21.26
N ALA A 798 -28.32 -26.81 21.88
CA ALA A 798 -28.66 -26.89 23.30
C ALA A 798 -29.68 -28.00 23.58
N THR A 799 -30.71 -28.15 22.73
CA THR A 799 -31.75 -29.16 22.89
C THR A 799 -31.25 -30.57 22.57
N ALA A 800 -30.24 -30.74 21.71
CA ALA A 800 -29.62 -32.05 21.44
C ALA A 800 -29.03 -32.72 22.70
N GLY A 801 -28.73 -31.96 23.77
CA GLY A 801 -28.28 -32.51 25.05
C GLY A 801 -29.40 -33.12 25.92
N VAL A 802 -30.67 -32.82 25.64
CA VAL A 802 -31.79 -33.09 26.56
C VAL A 802 -32.41 -34.49 26.40
N PRO A 803 -32.81 -34.96 25.20
CA PRO A 803 -33.44 -36.28 25.05
C PRO A 803 -32.50 -37.42 25.44
N SER A 804 -33.07 -38.52 25.96
CA SER A 804 -32.34 -39.77 26.23
C SER A 804 -32.15 -40.63 24.98
N ASP A 805 -33.05 -40.50 23.99
CA ASP A 805 -33.01 -41.24 22.74
C ASP A 805 -31.90 -40.71 21.80
N VAL A 806 -30.97 -41.59 21.41
CA VAL A 806 -29.81 -41.25 20.59
C VAL A 806 -30.20 -40.80 19.18
N GLN A 807 -31.26 -41.36 18.58
CA GLN A 807 -31.72 -40.98 17.25
C GLN A 807 -32.25 -39.54 17.26
N ILE A 808 -33.02 -39.17 18.29
CA ILE A 808 -33.50 -37.80 18.44
C ILE A 808 -32.32 -36.82 18.63
N ARG A 809 -31.31 -37.19 19.43
CA ARG A 809 -30.09 -36.37 19.59
C ARG A 809 -29.35 -36.14 18.27
N LEU A 810 -29.19 -37.19 17.46
CA LEU A 810 -28.53 -37.10 16.16
C LEU A 810 -29.29 -36.21 15.18
N VAL A 811 -30.63 -36.30 15.15
CA VAL A 811 -31.47 -35.42 14.32
C VAL A 811 -31.31 -33.96 14.72
N LEU A 812 -31.38 -33.64 16.02
CA LEU A 812 -31.22 -32.28 16.53
C LEU A 812 -29.81 -31.72 16.25
N ALA A 813 -28.76 -32.53 16.44
CA ALA A 813 -27.40 -32.15 16.08
C ALA A 813 -27.25 -31.89 14.56
N GLY A 814 -27.88 -32.72 13.72
CA GLY A 814 -27.94 -32.51 12.27
C GLY A 814 -28.61 -31.19 11.89
N LEU A 815 -29.75 -30.87 12.50
CA LEU A 815 -30.45 -29.60 12.28
C LEU A 815 -29.62 -28.38 12.72
N SER A 816 -28.84 -28.51 13.80
CA SER A 816 -27.88 -27.47 14.21
C SER A 816 -26.82 -27.23 13.15
N LEU A 817 -26.22 -28.29 12.60
CA LEU A 817 -25.18 -28.16 11.56
C LEU A 817 -25.74 -27.57 10.26
N ILE A 818 -26.93 -28.00 9.84
CA ILE A 818 -27.62 -27.43 8.67
C ILE A 818 -27.87 -25.94 8.88
N SER A 819 -28.40 -25.56 10.05
CA SER A 819 -28.67 -24.15 10.38
C SER A 819 -27.39 -23.30 10.36
N ALA A 820 -26.28 -23.82 10.91
CA ALA A 820 -24.99 -23.14 10.91
C ALA A 820 -24.42 -22.97 9.49
N ALA A 821 -24.49 -24.03 8.66
CA ALA A 821 -24.05 -24.00 7.28
C ALA A 821 -24.87 -23.01 6.45
N SER A 822 -26.19 -22.99 6.62
CA SER A 822 -27.08 -22.01 5.97
C SER A 822 -26.78 -20.59 6.41
N ALA A 823 -26.51 -20.34 7.70
CA ALA A 823 -26.13 -19.02 8.20
C ALA A 823 -24.80 -18.54 7.58
N TYR A 824 -23.82 -19.44 7.47
CA TYR A 824 -22.54 -19.14 6.81
C TYR A 824 -22.71 -18.85 5.32
N ALA A 825 -23.49 -19.67 4.60
CA ALA A 825 -23.77 -19.45 3.19
C ALA A 825 -24.45 -18.09 2.94
N LEU A 826 -25.43 -17.72 3.77
CA LEU A 826 -26.05 -16.39 3.70
C LEU A 826 -25.05 -15.27 3.97
N HIS A 827 -24.14 -15.44 4.93
CA HIS A 827 -23.10 -14.45 5.21
C HIS A 827 -22.13 -14.26 4.04
N GLU A 828 -21.77 -15.32 3.32
CA GLU A 828 -20.95 -15.21 2.11
C GLU A 828 -21.69 -14.46 0.99
N GLN A 829 -22.99 -14.75 0.80
CA GLN A 829 -23.80 -14.04 -0.20
C GLN A 829 -24.08 -12.57 0.18
N GLU A 830 -24.17 -12.27 1.47
CA GLU A 830 -24.35 -10.91 2.01
C GLU A 830 -23.24 -9.95 1.56
N LYS A 831 -22.01 -10.45 1.35
CA LYS A 831 -20.88 -9.64 0.88
C LYS A 831 -21.15 -8.96 -0.45
N ASN A 832 -22.01 -9.52 -1.31
CA ASN A 832 -22.37 -8.90 -2.58
C ASN A 832 -23.11 -7.56 -2.44
N PHE A 833 -23.71 -7.27 -1.27
CA PHE A 833 -24.39 -6.01 -0.97
C PHE A 833 -23.48 -4.97 -0.32
N VAL A 834 -22.34 -5.36 0.26
CA VAL A 834 -21.51 -4.46 1.07
C VAL A 834 -20.18 -4.19 0.39
N PHE A 835 -19.38 -5.24 0.21
CA PHE A 835 -18.03 -5.10 -0.30
C PHE A 835 -17.57 -6.44 -0.86
N ARG A 836 -17.03 -6.39 -2.07
CA ARG A 836 -16.29 -7.49 -2.67
C ARG A 836 -15.04 -6.90 -3.31
N ASP A 837 -13.89 -7.44 -2.95
CA ASP A 837 -12.66 -6.97 -3.58
C ASP A 837 -12.69 -7.33 -5.08
N TYR A 838 -12.18 -6.42 -5.91
CA TYR A 838 -12.08 -6.61 -7.34
C TYR A 838 -10.61 -6.46 -7.74
N VAL A 839 -10.05 -7.55 -8.25
CA VAL A 839 -8.63 -7.64 -8.63
C VAL A 839 -8.57 -8.18 -10.05
N HIS A 840 -8.34 -7.30 -11.02
CA HIS A 840 -8.34 -7.61 -12.46
C HIS A 840 -7.50 -8.83 -12.85
N SER A 841 -6.39 -9.08 -12.15
CA SER A 841 -5.50 -10.23 -12.38
C SER A 841 -5.98 -11.55 -11.78
N GLU A 842 -6.94 -11.53 -10.86
CA GLU A 842 -7.42 -12.73 -10.12
C GLU A 842 -8.77 -13.24 -10.63
N ILE A 843 -9.44 -12.49 -11.51
CA ILE A 843 -10.72 -12.88 -12.13
C ILE A 843 -10.59 -14.20 -12.92
N ASP A 844 -9.36 -14.59 -13.26
CA ASP A 844 -9.10 -15.84 -13.96
C ASP A 844 -9.45 -17.11 -13.17
N PHE A 845 -9.68 -17.00 -11.85
CA PHE A 845 -9.91 -18.14 -10.96
C PHE A 845 -11.36 -18.37 -10.50
N ASN A 846 -12.32 -17.51 -10.84
CA ASN A 846 -13.69 -17.66 -10.35
C ASN A 846 -14.73 -17.50 -11.46
N GLY A 847 -15.02 -18.59 -12.16
CA GLY A 847 -16.17 -18.70 -13.05
C GLY A 847 -16.87 -20.03 -12.82
N GLY A 848 -17.99 -20.03 -12.09
CA GLY A 848 -18.91 -21.17 -11.98
C GLY A 848 -19.16 -21.64 -10.56
N ALA A 849 -20.44 -21.67 -10.18
CA ALA A 849 -20.91 -22.40 -9.01
C ALA A 849 -20.55 -23.89 -9.13
N ASN A 850 -19.49 -24.30 -8.41
CA ASN A 850 -19.24 -25.63 -7.85
C ASN A 850 -17.74 -25.77 -7.54
N GLU A 851 -17.25 -25.05 -6.53
CA GLU A 851 -16.17 -25.60 -5.71
C GLU A 851 -16.83 -26.13 -4.43
N THR A 852 -17.22 -27.41 -4.49
CA THR A 852 -17.14 -28.26 -3.32
C THR A 852 -15.79 -28.01 -2.67
N LEU A 853 -15.83 -27.43 -1.46
CA LEU A 853 -14.72 -27.41 -0.52
C LEU A 853 -14.08 -28.79 -0.52
N LYS A 854 -12.93 -28.94 -1.19
CA LYS A 854 -11.97 -29.98 -0.83
C LYS A 854 -11.41 -29.59 0.52
N VAL A 855 -12.20 -29.86 1.56
CA VAL A 855 -11.70 -30.08 2.91
C VAL A 855 -10.75 -31.26 2.77
N SER A 856 -9.44 -30.99 2.80
CA SER A 856 -8.48 -32.05 3.03
C SER A 856 -8.78 -32.63 4.41
N GLU A 857 -9.03 -33.93 4.45
CA GLU A 857 -9.30 -34.70 5.66
C GLU A 857 -8.17 -34.51 6.67
N ARG A 858 -8.35 -33.59 7.62
CA ARG A 858 -7.67 -33.65 8.91
C ARG A 858 -8.70 -34.02 9.95
N ARG A 859 -8.70 -35.29 10.34
CA ARG A 859 -9.37 -35.77 11.56
C ARG A 859 -8.89 -34.93 12.74
N PHE A 860 -9.75 -34.05 13.24
CA PHE A 860 -9.59 -33.47 14.57
C PHE A 860 -10.24 -34.43 15.56
N ASN A 861 -9.43 -35.16 16.33
CA ASN A 861 -9.90 -35.78 17.57
C ASN A 861 -10.20 -34.64 18.56
N PHE A 862 -11.47 -34.54 18.96
CA PHE A 862 -11.91 -33.63 20.00
C PHE A 862 -11.69 -34.31 21.36
N GLU A 863 -10.62 -33.94 22.06
CA GLU A 863 -10.40 -34.35 23.44
C GLU A 863 -10.95 -33.26 24.37
N VAL A 864 -12.03 -33.57 25.10
CA VAL A 864 -12.60 -32.67 26.10
C VAL A 864 -11.84 -32.86 27.41
N VAL A 865 -11.04 -31.88 27.81
CA VAL A 865 -10.38 -31.85 29.13
C VAL A 865 -10.91 -30.66 29.95
N SER A 866 -11.56 -30.96 31.08
CA SER A 866 -12.02 -29.95 32.03
C SER A 866 -10.84 -29.25 32.72
N GLN A 867 -10.66 -27.94 32.52
CA GLN A 867 -9.63 -27.18 33.23
C GLN A 867 -10.09 -26.72 34.63
N LYS A 868 -9.40 -27.23 35.66
CA LYS A 868 -9.43 -26.69 37.03
C LYS A 868 -9.05 -25.21 37.03
N LYS A 869 -9.78 -24.36 37.77
CA LYS A 869 -9.48 -22.92 37.98
C LYS A 869 -7.99 -22.70 38.32
N ALA A 870 -7.25 -22.06 37.42
CA ALA A 870 -5.87 -21.65 37.65
C ALA A 870 -5.79 -20.52 38.70
N LYS A 871 -4.89 -20.66 39.68
CA LYS A 871 -4.61 -19.63 40.69
C LYS A 871 -3.84 -18.47 40.03
N LYS A 872 -4.44 -17.27 39.96
CA LYS A 872 -3.78 -16.07 39.43
C LYS A 872 -2.70 -15.57 40.40
N LEU A 873 -1.43 -15.65 39.99
CA LEU A 873 -0.26 -15.10 40.71
C LEU A 873 0.17 -13.75 40.08
N ARG A 874 0.93 -12.94 40.82
CA ARG A 874 1.49 -11.63 40.42
C ARG A 874 2.95 -11.55 40.85
N LYS A 875 3.85 -11.12 39.96
CA LYS A 875 5.24 -10.79 40.31
C LYS A 875 5.31 -9.44 41.00
N VAL A 876 5.98 -9.39 42.14
CA VAL A 876 6.17 -8.19 42.96
C VAL A 876 7.61 -8.11 43.44
N ILE A 877 8.08 -6.91 43.73
CA ILE A 877 9.31 -6.66 44.50
C ILE A 877 8.93 -6.14 45.88
N LEU A 878 9.52 -6.72 46.92
CA LEU A 878 9.30 -6.27 48.28
C LEU A 878 10.03 -4.96 48.54
N LYS A 879 9.34 -4.00 49.15
CA LYS A 879 9.90 -2.69 49.50
C LYS A 879 10.49 -2.66 50.91
N GLU A 880 10.15 -3.64 51.73
CA GLU A 880 10.67 -3.86 53.07
C GLU A 880 10.60 -5.36 53.38
N ASP A 881 11.22 -5.77 54.49
CA ASP A 881 11.13 -7.14 54.97
C ASP A 881 9.69 -7.46 55.42
N VAL A 882 9.12 -8.55 54.91
CA VAL A 882 7.77 -9.01 55.26
C VAL A 882 7.84 -10.41 55.87
N THR A 883 7.41 -10.53 57.13
CA THR A 883 7.38 -11.78 57.89
C THR A 883 6.63 -12.87 57.12
N ASP A 884 7.24 -14.06 57.03
CA ASP A 884 6.77 -15.24 56.29
C ASP A 884 6.64 -15.06 54.75
N LEU A 885 7.20 -13.99 54.16
CA LEU A 885 7.17 -13.76 52.71
C LEU A 885 8.56 -13.53 52.08
N GLY A 886 9.40 -12.63 52.61
CA GLY A 886 10.73 -12.37 52.04
C GLY A 886 11.37 -11.06 52.51
N LYS A 887 12.58 -10.77 51.99
CA LYS A 887 13.36 -9.56 52.33
C LYS A 887 13.18 -8.42 51.33
N GLN A 888 13.48 -7.19 51.75
CA GLN A 888 13.49 -5.99 50.92
C GLN A 888 14.33 -6.19 49.64
N GLY A 889 13.80 -5.75 48.50
CA GLY A 889 14.42 -5.89 47.17
C GLY A 889 14.19 -7.25 46.51
N GLN A 890 13.62 -8.23 47.20
CA GLN A 890 13.41 -9.57 46.65
C GLN A 890 12.20 -9.63 45.71
N LEU A 891 12.39 -10.29 44.56
CA LEU A 891 11.37 -10.56 43.56
C LEU A 891 10.63 -11.86 43.84
N LEU A 892 9.29 -11.81 43.97
CA LEU A 892 8.45 -12.94 44.37
C LEU A 892 7.14 -13.02 43.58
N ASP A 893 6.63 -14.23 43.39
CA ASP A 893 5.30 -14.50 42.83
C ASP A 893 4.26 -14.70 43.95
N VAL A 894 3.32 -13.76 44.09
CA VAL A 894 2.31 -13.77 45.15
C VAL A 894 0.90 -13.93 44.60
N LYS A 895 -0.03 -14.51 45.37
CA LYS A 895 -1.45 -14.63 44.96
C LYS A 895 -2.03 -13.23 44.68
N ALA A 896 -2.72 -13.08 43.55
CA ALA A 896 -3.25 -11.78 43.12
C ALA A 896 -4.16 -11.11 44.16
N GLY A 897 -4.95 -11.91 44.89
CA GLY A 897 -5.77 -11.41 46.00
C GLY A 897 -4.96 -10.93 47.20
N PHE A 898 -3.87 -11.62 47.54
CA PHE A 898 -2.98 -11.24 48.64
C PHE A 898 -2.20 -9.96 48.34
N PHE A 899 -1.72 -9.80 47.09
CA PHE A 899 -1.15 -8.54 46.65
C PHE A 899 -2.16 -7.39 46.72
N ARG A 900 -3.34 -7.56 46.10
CA ARG A 900 -4.35 -6.50 46.01
C ARG A 900 -4.91 -6.08 47.37
N ASN A 901 -5.12 -7.03 48.28
CA ASN A 901 -5.83 -6.75 49.52
C ASN A 901 -4.89 -6.44 50.70
N PHE A 902 -3.62 -6.85 50.66
CA PHE A 902 -2.69 -6.66 51.79
C PHE A 902 -1.41 -5.93 51.37
N LEU A 903 -0.61 -6.48 50.44
CA LEU A 903 0.72 -5.93 50.15
C LEU A 903 0.68 -4.56 49.43
N LEU A 904 -0.28 -4.35 48.54
CA LEU A 904 -0.43 -3.08 47.80
C LEU A 904 -0.98 -1.96 48.70
N PRO A 905 -2.08 -2.15 49.48
CA PRO A 905 -2.61 -1.09 50.35
C PRO A 905 -1.67 -0.72 51.50
N THR A 906 -0.89 -1.68 52.01
CA THR A 906 0.09 -1.42 53.08
C THR A 906 1.43 -0.89 52.56
N GLY A 907 1.60 -0.75 51.24
CA GLY A 907 2.83 -0.23 50.62
C GLY A 907 4.05 -1.16 50.68
N LYS A 908 3.90 -2.38 51.19
CA LYS A 908 5.00 -3.32 51.47
C LYS A 908 5.61 -3.96 50.22
N ALA A 909 4.89 -3.97 49.10
CA ALA A 909 5.39 -4.50 47.84
C ALA A 909 4.91 -3.66 46.66
N GLN A 910 5.72 -3.63 45.60
CA GLN A 910 5.37 -2.99 44.34
C GLN A 910 5.24 -4.04 43.24
N LEU A 911 4.24 -3.86 42.37
CA LEU A 911 4.05 -4.75 41.22
C LEU A 911 5.25 -4.61 40.27
N MET A 912 5.86 -5.73 39.90
CA MET A 912 6.93 -5.73 38.92
C MET A 912 6.34 -5.59 37.51
N THR A 913 6.31 -4.36 36.99
CA THR A 913 5.85 -4.08 35.64
C THR A 913 7.00 -4.27 34.63
N PRO A 914 6.72 -4.55 33.35
CA PRO A 914 7.75 -4.63 32.33
C PRO A 914 8.61 -3.36 32.22
N LEU A 915 8.01 -2.19 32.53
CA LEU A 915 8.70 -0.90 32.57
C LEU A 915 9.68 -0.82 33.74
N LEU A 916 9.25 -1.15 34.96
CA LEU A 916 10.10 -1.11 36.15
C LEU A 916 11.24 -2.15 36.10
N LEU A 917 10.98 -3.32 35.50
CA LEU A 917 12.01 -4.32 35.24
C LEU A 917 13.06 -3.81 34.25
N LYS A 918 12.64 -3.02 33.26
CA LYS A 918 13.52 -2.41 32.28
C LYS A 918 14.36 -1.28 32.90
N GLU A 919 13.76 -0.45 33.75
CA GLU A 919 14.48 0.61 34.48
C GLU A 919 15.59 0.06 35.37
N LEU A 920 15.31 -1.02 36.14
CA LEU A 920 16.31 -1.68 36.97
C LEU A 920 17.45 -2.29 36.14
N LYS A 921 17.13 -2.93 35.01
CA LYS A 921 18.14 -3.50 34.10
C LYS A 921 19.01 -2.43 33.44
N MET A 922 18.41 -1.30 33.03
CA MET A 922 19.15 -0.20 32.41
C MET A 922 20.13 0.45 33.40
N GLU A 923 19.77 0.54 34.68
CA GLU A 923 20.68 1.05 35.70
C GLU A 923 21.85 0.08 35.97
N ASP A 924 21.57 -1.23 36.05
CA ASP A 924 22.62 -2.25 36.20
C ASP A 924 23.56 -2.28 34.98
N GLU A 925 23.01 -2.19 33.77
CA GLU A 925 23.78 -2.14 32.52
C GLU A 925 24.62 -0.86 32.43
N ARG A 926 24.12 0.28 32.91
CA ARG A 926 24.88 1.54 32.96
C ARG A 926 26.08 1.44 33.90
N ILE A 927 25.89 0.82 35.07
CA ILE A 927 26.97 0.60 36.03
C ILE A 927 28.04 -0.33 35.44
N GLU A 928 27.64 -1.35 34.69
CA GLU A 928 28.58 -2.31 34.11
C GLU A 928 29.32 -1.74 32.89
N ALA A 929 28.64 -0.96 32.05
CA ALA A 929 29.25 -0.28 30.91
C ALA A 929 30.32 0.73 31.35
N GLU A 930 30.09 1.45 32.46
CA GLU A 930 31.08 2.39 32.98
C GLU A 930 32.32 1.68 33.52
N LYS A 931 32.16 0.54 34.21
CA LYS A 931 33.30 -0.29 34.63
C LYS A 931 34.11 -0.79 33.44
N GLN A 932 33.43 -1.21 32.38
CA GLN A 932 34.08 -1.72 31.18
C GLN A 932 34.83 -0.62 30.42
N ARG A 933 34.25 0.59 30.30
CA ARG A 933 34.91 1.76 29.71
C ARG A 933 36.21 2.11 30.43
N VAL A 934 36.18 2.17 31.76
CA VAL A 934 37.38 2.46 32.59
C VAL A 934 38.46 1.41 32.37
N LYS A 935 38.09 0.13 32.23
CA LYS A 935 39.03 -0.97 31.93
C LYS A 935 39.63 -0.86 30.53
N GLU A 936 38.84 -0.51 29.53
CA GLU A 936 39.29 -0.35 28.14
C GLU A 936 40.24 0.84 27.98
N GLU A 937 39.96 1.97 28.62
CA GLU A 937 40.87 3.12 28.66
C GLU A 937 42.22 2.77 29.28
N ALA A 938 42.22 1.98 30.37
CA ALA A 938 43.45 1.49 30.98
C ALA A 938 44.23 0.52 30.07
N GLN A 939 43.54 -0.32 29.27
CA GLN A 939 44.17 -1.22 28.30
C GLN A 939 44.80 -0.47 27.12
N GLN A 940 44.13 0.55 26.59
CA GLN A 940 44.70 1.39 25.54
C GLN A 940 45.95 2.12 26.04
N LEU A 941 45.88 2.66 27.27
CA LEU A 941 47.04 3.31 27.88
C LEU A 941 48.19 2.32 28.10
N ALA A 942 47.90 1.07 28.48
CA ALA A 942 48.90 0.02 28.58
C ALA A 942 49.56 -0.32 27.23
N MET A 943 48.79 -0.36 26.14
CA MET A 943 49.34 -0.56 24.79
C MET A 943 50.26 0.58 24.37
N VAL A 944 49.91 1.83 24.67
CA VAL A 944 50.77 2.99 24.39
C VAL A 944 52.12 2.80 25.08
N PHE A 945 52.13 2.46 26.38
CA PHE A 945 53.37 2.24 27.11
C PHE A 945 54.20 1.06 26.60
N GLN A 946 53.57 -0.01 26.10
CA GLN A 946 54.28 -1.15 25.54
C GLN A 946 54.83 -0.90 24.13
N THR A 947 54.21 0.00 23.37
CA THR A 947 54.63 0.35 22.01
C THR A 947 55.77 1.37 22.01
N VAL A 948 55.85 2.19 23.05
CA VAL A 948 56.96 3.12 23.24
C VAL A 948 58.24 2.32 23.48
N GLY A 949 59.28 2.61 22.69
CA GLY A 949 60.59 1.96 22.81
C GLY A 949 61.20 2.14 24.21
N ALA A 950 62.35 1.49 24.45
CA ALA A 950 62.94 1.48 25.79
C ALA A 950 63.21 2.90 26.34
N PHE A 951 62.68 3.18 27.53
CA PHE A 951 62.90 4.45 28.23
C PHE A 951 64.36 4.55 28.67
N LYS A 952 65.01 5.63 28.26
CA LYS A 952 66.46 5.83 28.39
C LYS A 952 66.79 6.58 29.67
N VAL A 953 67.42 5.90 30.64
CA VAL A 953 67.83 6.50 31.93
C VAL A 953 69.33 6.68 31.97
N LYS A 954 69.79 7.93 32.18
CA LYS A 954 71.22 8.28 32.30
C LYS A 954 71.65 8.36 33.76
N ARG A 955 72.75 7.70 34.13
CA ARG A 955 73.37 7.77 35.46
C ARG A 955 74.90 7.81 35.38
N LYS A 956 75.57 8.33 36.40
CA LYS A 956 77.04 8.44 36.43
C LYS A 956 77.67 7.05 36.61
N GLY A 957 78.66 6.68 35.78
CA GLY A 957 79.32 5.38 35.84
C GLY A 957 80.22 5.18 37.07
N GLY A 958 80.23 3.97 37.63
CA GLY A 958 81.14 3.46 38.64
C GLY A 958 82.19 2.48 38.06
N LYS A 959 82.86 1.67 38.88
CA LYS A 959 83.79 0.65 38.38
C LYS A 959 83.02 -0.45 37.63
N GLY A 960 83.39 -0.73 36.37
CA GLY A 960 82.74 -1.76 35.55
C GLY A 960 81.36 -1.34 35.04
N LYS A 961 80.36 -2.23 35.13
CA LYS A 961 78.97 -1.95 34.73
C LYS A 961 78.14 -1.25 35.82
N LEU A 962 78.69 -1.01 37.00
CA LEU A 962 77.99 -0.39 38.12
C LEU A 962 77.70 1.10 37.86
N ILE A 963 76.53 1.58 38.29
CA ILE A 963 76.18 3.01 38.31
C ILE A 963 76.27 3.57 39.73
N PHE A 964 76.54 4.87 39.86
CA PHE A 964 76.45 5.57 41.14
C PHE A 964 74.97 5.81 41.48
N GLY A 965 74.52 5.23 42.60
CA GLY A 965 73.11 5.27 43.03
C GLY A 965 72.25 4.18 42.38
N SER A 966 70.93 4.31 42.50
CA SER A 966 69.94 3.41 41.87
C SER A 966 68.95 4.20 41.01
N VAL A 967 68.26 3.50 40.10
CA VAL A 967 67.11 4.08 39.37
C VAL A 967 65.85 3.90 40.20
N THR A 968 65.08 4.96 40.40
CA THR A 968 63.89 4.99 41.25
C THR A 968 62.59 5.09 40.45
N ALA A 969 61.45 4.81 41.09
CA ALA A 969 60.12 4.99 40.48
C ALA A 969 59.83 6.41 40.03
N GLN A 970 60.35 7.40 40.77
CA GLN A 970 60.19 8.80 40.39
C GLN A 970 60.95 9.12 39.09
N ASP A 971 62.15 8.55 38.90
CA ASP A 971 62.92 8.75 37.68
C ASP A 971 62.18 8.25 36.44
N LEU A 972 61.49 7.10 36.55
CA LEU A 972 60.69 6.57 35.44
C LEU A 972 59.45 7.42 35.18
N VAL A 973 58.74 7.86 36.22
CA VAL A 973 57.56 8.75 36.10
C VAL A 973 57.93 10.06 35.42
N ASP A 974 59.04 10.68 35.81
CA ASP A 974 59.50 11.95 35.23
C ASP A 974 59.90 11.80 33.75
N ILE A 975 60.51 10.67 33.38
CA ILE A 975 60.83 10.35 31.99
C ILE A 975 59.56 10.11 31.17
N ILE A 976 58.60 9.35 31.70
CA ILE A 976 57.30 9.13 31.04
C ILE A 976 56.57 10.46 30.85
N LYS A 977 56.55 11.33 31.86
CA LYS A 977 55.93 12.65 31.78
C LYS A 977 56.62 13.54 30.76
N SER A 978 57.95 13.54 30.68
CA SER A 978 58.67 14.34 29.69
C SER A 978 58.53 13.84 28.26
N GLN A 979 58.54 12.51 28.04
CA GLN A 979 58.51 11.94 26.68
C GLN A 979 57.10 11.76 26.12
N LEU A 980 56.13 11.42 26.96
CA LEU A 980 54.76 11.09 26.54
C LEU A 980 53.72 12.11 27.03
N GLN A 981 54.12 13.11 27.82
CA GLN A 981 53.21 14.07 28.47
C GLN A 981 52.07 13.41 29.27
N LYS A 982 52.33 12.23 29.83
CA LYS A 982 51.39 11.50 30.68
C LYS A 982 51.85 11.56 32.14
N ASP A 983 50.94 11.99 33.02
CA ASP A 983 51.17 12.02 34.46
C ASP A 983 50.74 10.68 35.08
N ILE A 984 51.62 10.02 35.84
CA ILE A 984 51.35 8.73 36.47
C ILE A 984 51.72 8.82 37.94
N ASP A 985 50.84 8.34 38.82
CA ASP A 985 51.18 8.21 40.23
C ASP A 985 52.27 7.14 40.43
N LYS A 986 53.39 7.55 41.03
CA LYS A 986 54.52 6.66 41.36
C LYS A 986 54.13 5.42 42.16
N ARG A 987 53.02 5.45 42.90
CA ARG A 987 52.50 4.30 43.67
C ARG A 987 52.06 3.14 42.78
N LEU A 988 51.75 3.43 41.51
CA LEU A 988 51.34 2.44 40.52
C LEU A 988 52.53 1.80 39.80
N VAL A 989 53.77 2.25 40.07
CA VAL A 989 54.99 1.80 39.41
C VAL A 989 55.77 0.85 40.29
N SER A 990 56.06 -0.34 39.77
CA SER A 990 56.93 -1.34 40.38
C SER A 990 58.19 -1.53 39.54
N LEU A 991 59.36 -1.43 40.19
CA LEU A 991 60.68 -1.49 39.56
C LEU A 991 61.59 -2.50 40.28
N PRO A 992 62.41 -3.26 39.54
CA PRO A 992 63.49 -4.03 40.13
C PRO A 992 64.59 -3.10 40.65
N GLU A 993 65.46 -3.60 41.53
CA GLU A 993 66.61 -2.84 42.01
C GLU A 993 67.67 -2.72 40.91
N ILE A 994 67.86 -1.51 40.37
CA ILE A 994 68.75 -1.25 39.24
C ILE A 994 69.97 -0.45 39.72
N ARG A 995 71.14 -1.10 39.77
CA ARG A 995 72.45 -0.51 40.14
C ARG A 995 73.55 -0.76 39.10
N GLU A 996 73.21 -1.34 37.95
CA GLU A 996 74.13 -1.57 36.83
C GLU A 996 73.52 -1.10 35.51
N THR A 997 74.37 -0.77 34.54
CA THR A 997 73.95 -0.47 33.16
C THR A 997 73.42 -1.73 32.47
N GLY A 998 72.33 -1.60 31.71
CA GLY A 998 71.64 -2.73 31.09
C GLY A 998 70.16 -2.44 30.80
N GLU A 999 69.48 -3.46 30.27
CA GLU A 999 68.05 -3.43 29.99
C GLU A 999 67.25 -4.10 31.11
N TYR A 1000 66.19 -3.41 31.56
CA TYR A 1000 65.31 -3.82 32.64
C TYR A 1000 63.85 -3.62 32.23
N ILE A 1001 62.92 -4.24 32.97
CA ILE A 1001 61.48 -4.08 32.74
C ILE A 1001 60.85 -3.55 34.03
N ALA A 1002 60.03 -2.50 33.91
CA ALA A 1002 59.16 -2.02 34.98
C ALA A 1002 57.70 -2.31 34.68
N GLU A 1003 56.90 -2.46 35.74
CA GLU A 1003 55.48 -2.73 35.66
C GLU A 1003 54.67 -1.53 36.17
N LEU A 1004 53.69 -1.07 35.39
CA LEU A 1004 52.76 0.00 35.76
C LEU A 1004 51.35 -0.57 35.90
N LYS A 1005 50.78 -0.58 37.11
CA LYS A 1005 49.44 -1.09 37.38
C LYS A 1005 48.40 0.01 37.16
N LEU A 1006 47.80 0.05 35.98
CA LEU A 1006 46.88 1.13 35.55
C LEU A 1006 45.43 0.90 35.97
N HIS A 1007 45.04 -0.35 36.24
CA HIS A 1007 43.73 -0.77 36.74
C HIS A 1007 43.91 -2.06 37.57
N PRO A 1008 42.99 -2.46 38.48
CA PRO A 1008 43.07 -3.74 39.19
C PRO A 1008 43.42 -4.95 38.30
N ASP A 1009 42.89 -4.96 37.08
CA ASP A 1009 43.06 -6.03 36.08
C ASP A 1009 44.06 -5.71 34.95
N VAL A 1010 44.67 -4.51 34.92
CA VAL A 1010 45.50 -4.07 33.79
C VAL A 1010 46.85 -3.54 34.28
N THR A 1011 47.91 -4.23 33.85
CA THR A 1011 49.31 -3.85 34.13
C THR A 1011 50.08 -3.72 32.82
N ALA A 1012 50.75 -2.58 32.63
CA ALA A 1012 51.61 -2.34 31.50
C ALA A 1012 53.07 -2.67 31.84
N ARG A 1013 53.82 -3.24 30.89
CA ARG A 1013 55.25 -3.54 31.06
C ARG A 1013 56.07 -2.64 30.16
N VAL A 1014 56.98 -1.86 30.74
CA VAL A 1014 57.83 -0.92 29.99
C VAL A 1014 59.29 -1.32 30.09
N LYS A 1015 59.99 -1.24 28.96
CA LYS A 1015 61.44 -1.49 28.90
C LYS A 1015 62.19 -0.24 29.32
N ILE A 1016 63.23 -0.41 30.12
CA ILE A 1016 64.10 0.64 30.62
C ILE A 1016 65.53 0.28 30.23
N ASN A 1017 66.23 1.18 29.55
CA ASN A 1017 67.63 1.00 29.20
C ASN A 1017 68.48 2.02 29.96
N VAL A 1018 69.33 1.51 30.85
CA VAL A 1018 70.17 2.31 31.75
C VAL A 1018 71.59 2.33 31.22
N PHE A 1019 72.13 3.53 31.02
CA PHE A 1019 73.48 3.71 30.49
C PHE A 1019 74.27 4.74 31.31
N ALA A 1020 75.58 4.51 31.35
CA ALA A 1020 76.51 5.38 32.05
C ALA A 1020 76.74 6.65 31.23
N ASN A 1021 76.79 7.79 31.93
CA ASN A 1021 77.33 9.05 31.42
C ASN A 1021 78.85 8.99 31.32
#